data_AF-F2U331-F1
#
_entry.id   AF-F2U331-F1
#
_cell.length_a   1.000
_cell.length_b   1.000
_cell.length_c   1.000
_cell.angle_alpha   90.00
_cell.angle_beta   90.00
_cell.angle_gamma   90.00
#
_symmetry.space_group_name_H-M   'P 1'
#
loop_
_entity.id
_entity.type
_entity.pdbx_description
1 polymer ?
#
loop_
_entity_poly.entity_id
_entity_poly.type
_entity_poly.pdbx_seq_one_letter_code
_entity_poly.pdbx_strand_id
1 'polypeptide(L)'
;MIASAMTPEAHHGLLSHFLHAAGGITGAKATSLAPFGHRISRIAVRQPTQTQQSKFADAEAIAASRQCQPEHQPHLTDHQRATLLRVTTGNHYGLLDTPNTHWLRQHPEHPQVRTQRVFHGVRSFDALESILCNGFAKLHKTDPGWHGAGFYFTPDLDYSCAYSQPCSGKHIPEALHCLNLDPNKSYSIVLACDVVYSNPYPVVDERHRGESLQQGHDAHVAVVDFSRRDISSASPFASHEEWDHPGNTAVAEIVLNDASCARVIGLLVFEAQLRRDVVVCHGGLMVTLREYLSPAVKMASFTGSLNSLDRSGKHLLMESITRSLVACPVLSAPALAHLGAFDHENTCHAVLLMWMLMLELYERRRNQPELIRLRCIVPFLLGSSWDVYPESNMSRETAREYDSVDAMRRLAAVALPSVVSKKTAEVLDEFITKVLHLPAPEQHKTVQGVVQAILHSDRLVEDFAHHHETRREQLMYLTRMLEAEVHRVNAGIENEQAKLRNQVKAQLVRRTMSEEEEEGNASGSSGSGSSGNGSAAAGSVSSVVAQEDDSDDDDDDDDDDDDDEEEEAEDDDDDDAGNNSGVFEDERVRVYVNMNEGDVDPSYPTAGVSRFPYCRPHPDLRDWLQSKGLQELTSALASLGIVELVDLLELVRDNELSVTRLEARNVQIGTANKLLREARGTLAKETATLSMPWYSILSSPLIVAGAGAVGALLAALLISFLS
;
A
#
# COMPACT_ATOMS: atom_id res chain seq x y z
N MET A 1 24.85 -3.07 -9.57
CA MET A 1 23.50 -3.44 -10.07
C MET A 1 23.35 -2.89 -11.48
N ILE A 2 22.61 -3.57 -12.36
CA ILE A 2 22.30 -3.01 -13.68
C ILE A 2 20.92 -2.37 -13.58
N ALA A 3 20.90 -1.10 -13.21
CA ALA A 3 19.75 -0.24 -13.42
C ALA A 3 19.85 0.28 -14.86
N SER A 4 19.41 -0.53 -15.82
CA SER A 4 19.24 -0.01 -17.19
C SER A 4 18.09 0.98 -17.18
N ALA A 5 18.14 2.00 -18.04
CA ALA A 5 16.99 2.86 -18.31
C ALA A 5 15.91 2.02 -19.00
N MET A 6 15.15 1.28 -18.19
CA MET A 6 14.06 0.43 -18.64
C MET A 6 12.82 1.29 -18.85
N THR A 7 12.10 1.04 -19.94
CA THR A 7 10.80 1.67 -20.15
C THR A 7 9.81 1.13 -19.11
N PRO A 8 8.72 1.86 -18.79
CA PRO A 8 7.67 1.36 -17.88
C PRO A 8 7.15 -0.03 -18.26
N GLU A 9 7.05 -0.34 -19.55
CA GLU A 9 6.63 -1.66 -20.06
C GLU A 9 7.68 -2.73 -19.76
N ALA A 10 8.97 -2.38 -19.85
CA ALA A 10 10.05 -3.28 -19.49
C ALA A 10 10.08 -3.54 -17.96
N HIS A 11 9.80 -2.51 -17.13
CA HIS A 11 9.57 -2.73 -15.70
C HIS A 11 8.37 -3.64 -15.46
N HIS A 12 7.26 -3.41 -16.17
CA HIS A 12 6.08 -4.24 -16.01
C HIS A 12 6.33 -5.70 -16.39
N GLY A 13 6.95 -5.95 -17.55
CA GLY A 13 7.30 -7.31 -17.99
C GLY A 13 8.27 -7.99 -17.03
N LEU A 14 9.21 -7.25 -16.44
CA LEU A 14 10.13 -7.79 -15.45
C LEU A 14 9.44 -8.08 -14.10
N LEU A 15 8.52 -7.22 -13.65
CA LEU A 15 7.71 -7.49 -12.47
C LEU A 15 6.84 -8.72 -12.68
N SER A 16 6.09 -8.75 -13.78
CA SER A 16 5.25 -9.89 -14.15
C SER A 16 6.10 -11.17 -14.17
N HIS A 17 7.31 -11.12 -14.76
CA HIS A 17 8.25 -12.22 -14.68
C HIS A 17 8.57 -12.64 -13.24
N PHE A 18 8.90 -11.70 -12.33
CA PHE A 18 9.14 -12.04 -10.93
C PHE A 18 7.91 -12.60 -10.22
N LEU A 19 6.72 -12.06 -10.50
CA LEU A 19 5.46 -12.50 -9.91
C LEU A 19 5.06 -13.90 -10.35
N HIS A 20 5.11 -14.19 -11.66
CA HIS A 20 4.87 -15.54 -12.18
C HIS A 20 5.90 -16.54 -11.65
N ALA A 21 7.16 -16.12 -11.58
CA ALA A 21 8.25 -16.94 -11.08
C ALA A 21 8.12 -17.25 -9.58
N ALA A 22 7.53 -16.37 -8.78
CA ALA A 22 7.21 -16.62 -7.35
C ALA A 22 5.92 -17.43 -7.16
N GLY A 23 4.97 -17.25 -8.09
CA GLY A 23 3.71 -17.99 -8.23
C GLY A 23 2.73 -17.93 -7.07
N GLY A 24 2.83 -16.95 -6.17
CA GLY A 24 1.83 -16.72 -5.10
C GLY A 24 0.51 -16.10 -5.57
N ILE A 25 -0.36 -15.72 -4.61
CA ILE A 25 -1.66 -15.08 -4.89
C ILE A 25 -1.46 -13.80 -5.69
N THR A 26 -0.42 -13.04 -5.35
CA THR A 26 -0.05 -11.85 -6.10
C THR A 26 0.24 -12.19 -7.57
N GLY A 27 0.91 -13.31 -7.88
CA GLY A 27 1.12 -13.74 -9.26
C GLY A 27 -0.19 -14.10 -9.98
N ALA A 28 -1.09 -14.81 -9.30
CA ALA A 28 -2.36 -15.26 -9.87
C ALA A 28 -3.39 -14.13 -10.11
N LYS A 29 -3.31 -13.04 -9.34
CA LYS A 29 -4.26 -11.90 -9.41
C LYS A 29 -3.69 -10.65 -10.07
N ALA A 30 -2.45 -10.70 -10.59
CA ALA A 30 -1.78 -9.53 -11.13
C ALA A 30 -2.55 -8.95 -12.32
N THR A 31 -3.12 -7.76 -12.14
CA THR A 31 -3.58 -6.93 -13.26
C THR A 31 -2.43 -6.03 -13.72
N SER A 32 -2.35 -5.77 -15.03
CA SER A 32 -1.14 -5.28 -15.69
C SER A 32 -0.72 -3.83 -15.37
N LEU A 33 -1.54 -3.02 -14.69
CA LEU A 33 -1.31 -1.56 -14.65
C LEU A 33 -1.03 -0.96 -13.27
N ALA A 34 -1.38 -1.64 -12.18
CA ALA A 34 -1.06 -1.22 -10.82
C ALA A 34 -1.18 -2.45 -9.91
N PRO A 35 -0.10 -3.23 -9.76
CA PRO A 35 -0.14 -4.43 -8.94
C PRO A 35 -0.64 -4.02 -7.56
N PHE A 36 -1.88 -4.39 -7.28
CA PHE A 36 -2.48 -4.33 -5.95
C PHE A 36 -2.59 -2.94 -5.33
N GLY A 37 -2.68 -1.91 -6.18
CA GLY A 37 -2.79 -0.51 -5.76
C GLY A 37 -1.45 0.16 -5.44
N HIS A 38 -0.33 -0.54 -5.61
CA HIS A 38 1.01 0.03 -5.47
C HIS A 38 1.55 0.53 -6.81
N ARG A 39 2.20 1.70 -6.78
CA ARG A 39 2.85 2.26 -7.98
C ARG A 39 4.34 1.91 -7.97
N ILE A 40 4.78 1.15 -8.95
CA ILE A 40 6.20 0.85 -9.13
C ILE A 40 6.93 2.09 -9.62
N SER A 41 7.99 2.45 -8.91
CA SER A 41 8.93 3.50 -9.28
C SER A 41 10.06 2.94 -10.12
N ARG A 42 10.75 1.89 -9.65
CA ARG A 42 11.91 1.29 -10.32
C ARG A 42 11.98 -0.20 -10.09
N ILE A 43 12.58 -0.87 -11.07
CA ILE A 43 13.07 -2.22 -10.91
C ILE A 43 14.52 -2.25 -11.35
N ALA A 44 15.40 -2.84 -10.53
CA ALA A 44 16.76 -3.14 -10.95
C ALA A 44 16.99 -4.64 -10.86
N VAL A 45 17.70 -5.17 -11.85
CA VAL A 45 18.19 -6.55 -11.80
C VAL A 45 19.62 -6.53 -11.30
N ARG A 46 19.89 -7.38 -10.33
CA ARG A 46 21.23 -7.63 -9.86
C ARG A 46 21.78 -8.81 -10.63
N GLN A 47 22.85 -8.57 -11.40
CA GLN A 47 23.69 -9.68 -11.83
C GLN A 47 24.49 -10.16 -10.60
N PRO A 48 24.34 -11.44 -10.21
CA PRO A 48 25.10 -11.96 -9.08
C PRO A 48 26.58 -12.00 -9.45
N THR A 49 27.43 -11.57 -8.52
CA THR A 49 28.90 -11.70 -8.68
C THR A 49 29.30 -13.18 -8.71
N GLN A 50 30.46 -13.51 -9.26
CA GLN A 50 30.95 -14.90 -9.28
C GLN A 50 31.02 -15.49 -7.86
N THR A 51 31.47 -14.69 -6.88
CA THR A 51 31.49 -15.11 -5.46
C THR A 51 30.09 -15.42 -4.93
N GLN A 52 29.08 -14.62 -5.27
CA GLN A 52 27.70 -14.89 -4.87
C GLN A 52 27.10 -16.10 -5.58
N GLN A 53 27.46 -16.32 -6.85
CA GLN A 53 27.06 -17.53 -7.58
C GLN A 53 27.67 -18.77 -6.93
N SER A 54 28.97 -18.73 -6.57
CA SER A 54 29.63 -19.82 -5.86
C SER A 54 28.98 -20.09 -4.50
N LYS A 55 28.81 -19.07 -3.65
CA LYS A 55 28.17 -19.23 -2.33
C LYS A 55 26.77 -19.81 -2.43
N PHE A 56 25.99 -19.40 -3.44
CA PHE A 56 24.65 -19.92 -3.65
C PHE A 56 24.66 -21.36 -4.17
N ALA A 57 25.60 -21.71 -5.06
CA ALA A 57 25.80 -23.09 -5.51
C ALA A 57 26.31 -24.00 -4.36
N ASP A 58 27.16 -23.47 -3.48
CA ASP A 58 27.60 -24.15 -2.26
C ASP A 58 26.41 -24.36 -1.31
N ALA A 59 25.53 -23.36 -1.17
CA ALA A 59 24.29 -23.51 -0.40
C ALA A 59 23.34 -24.55 -1.03
N GLU A 60 23.22 -24.63 -2.35
CA GLU A 60 22.52 -25.70 -3.06
C GLU A 60 23.13 -27.08 -2.78
N ALA A 61 24.47 -27.19 -2.80
CA ALA A 61 25.17 -28.43 -2.48
C ALA A 61 25.03 -28.81 -1.00
N ILE A 62 25.09 -27.84 -0.08
CA ILE A 62 24.86 -28.04 1.35
C ILE A 62 23.43 -28.48 1.60
N ALA A 63 22.44 -27.81 1.01
CA ALA A 63 21.04 -28.21 1.07
C ALA A 63 20.85 -29.62 0.52
N ALA A 64 21.50 -29.96 -0.60
CA ALA A 64 21.48 -31.33 -1.15
C ALA A 64 22.11 -32.35 -0.18
N SER A 65 23.17 -31.98 0.54
CA SER A 65 23.84 -32.86 1.51
C SER A 65 23.08 -33.00 2.83
N ARG A 66 22.31 -31.97 3.21
CA ARG A 66 21.42 -31.95 4.38
C ARG A 66 20.11 -32.68 4.12
N GLN A 67 19.96 -33.27 2.94
CA GLN A 67 18.86 -34.15 2.62
C GLN A 67 18.72 -35.17 3.75
N CYS A 68 17.58 -35.08 4.43
CA CYS A 68 17.34 -35.80 5.68
C CYS A 68 17.68 -37.27 5.52
N GLN A 69 18.61 -37.76 6.33
CA GLN A 69 18.71 -39.19 6.62
C GLN A 69 17.32 -39.60 7.13
N PRO A 70 16.61 -40.55 6.48
CA PRO A 70 15.22 -40.91 6.81
C PRO A 70 15.00 -41.23 8.30
N GLU A 71 16.06 -41.66 8.97
CA GLU A 71 16.11 -42.03 10.38
C GLU A 71 15.90 -40.87 11.37
N HIS A 72 16.01 -39.61 10.90
CA HIS A 72 15.92 -38.41 11.75
C HIS A 72 14.73 -37.50 11.41
N GLN A 73 13.80 -37.93 10.56
CA GLN A 73 12.61 -37.12 10.28
C GLN A 73 11.63 -37.23 11.45
N PRO A 74 11.32 -36.13 12.17
CA PRO A 74 10.20 -36.15 13.09
C PRO A 74 8.92 -36.51 12.32
N HIS A 75 8.04 -37.29 12.94
CA HIS A 75 6.75 -37.64 12.35
C HIS A 75 5.93 -36.36 12.12
N LEU A 76 5.94 -35.86 10.88
CA LEU A 76 5.04 -34.79 10.47
C LEU A 76 3.60 -35.29 10.52
N THR A 77 2.72 -34.50 11.11
CA THR A 77 1.27 -34.73 11.06
C THR A 77 0.75 -34.65 9.62
N ASP A 78 -0.44 -35.20 9.37
CA ASP A 78 -1.06 -35.14 8.04
C ASP A 78 -1.29 -33.68 7.59
N HIS A 79 -1.66 -32.81 8.54
CA HIS A 79 -1.84 -31.38 8.27
C HIS A 79 -0.52 -30.70 7.87
N GLN A 80 0.56 -30.94 8.63
CA GLN A 80 1.90 -30.45 8.30
C GLN A 80 2.37 -30.93 6.92
N ARG A 81 2.14 -32.21 6.60
CA ARG A 81 2.46 -32.78 5.29
C ARG A 81 1.66 -32.11 4.18
N ALA A 82 0.36 -31.88 4.37
CA ALA A 82 -0.49 -31.21 3.40
C ALA A 82 -0.07 -29.75 3.16
N THR A 83 0.25 -29.01 4.23
CA THR A 83 0.81 -27.64 4.15
C THR A 83 2.08 -27.63 3.31
N LEU A 84 3.02 -28.53 3.63
CA LEU A 84 4.28 -28.63 2.90
C LEU A 84 4.07 -28.99 1.43
N LEU A 85 3.22 -29.97 1.15
CA LEU A 85 2.89 -30.36 -0.22
C LEU A 85 2.29 -29.18 -0.99
N ARG A 86 1.29 -28.48 -0.45
CA ARG A 86 0.64 -27.36 -1.15
C ARG A 86 1.63 -26.21 -1.44
N VAL A 87 2.53 -25.90 -0.50
CA VAL A 87 3.51 -24.82 -0.69
C VAL A 87 4.63 -25.23 -1.66
N THR A 88 5.03 -26.50 -1.64
CA THR A 88 6.24 -26.97 -2.32
C THR A 88 6.03 -27.86 -3.55
N THR A 89 4.79 -28.04 -4.03
CA THR A 89 4.50 -28.88 -5.22
C THR A 89 4.12 -28.11 -6.48
N GLY A 90 4.17 -26.77 -6.47
CA GLY A 90 3.90 -25.96 -7.64
C GLY A 90 2.42 -25.61 -7.87
N ASN A 91 1.50 -26.15 -7.06
CA ASN A 91 0.06 -25.92 -7.25
C ASN A 91 -0.42 -24.55 -6.76
N HIS A 92 0.20 -24.01 -5.71
CA HIS A 92 -0.16 -22.71 -5.14
C HIS A 92 0.95 -21.66 -5.20
N TYR A 93 2.20 -22.09 -5.34
CA TYR A 93 3.37 -21.22 -5.43
C TYR A 93 4.31 -21.73 -6.52
N GLY A 94 4.98 -20.80 -7.21
CA GLY A 94 5.87 -21.10 -8.32
C GLY A 94 7.22 -21.56 -7.80
N LEU A 95 7.69 -22.70 -8.29
CA LEU A 95 9.07 -23.17 -8.10
C LEU A 95 9.84 -22.91 -9.39
N LEU A 96 11.08 -22.44 -9.31
CA LEU A 96 11.86 -21.97 -10.46
C LEU A 96 12.49 -23.08 -11.32
N ASP A 97 11.80 -24.22 -11.42
CA ASP A 97 12.30 -25.49 -11.96
C ASP A 97 13.49 -26.07 -11.17
N THR A 98 13.23 -27.12 -10.39
CA THR A 98 14.14 -28.26 -10.42
C THR A 98 13.90 -29.00 -11.74
N PRO A 99 14.92 -29.29 -12.57
CA PRO A 99 14.77 -29.97 -13.89
C PRO A 99 14.20 -31.41 -13.83
N ASN A 100 13.63 -31.81 -12.69
CA ASN A 100 13.20 -33.14 -12.34
C ASN A 100 11.77 -33.17 -11.76
N THR A 101 10.87 -32.28 -12.19
CA THR A 101 9.43 -32.35 -11.84
C THR A 101 8.77 -33.69 -12.19
N HIS A 102 9.30 -34.41 -13.19
CA HIS A 102 8.90 -35.79 -13.49
C HIS A 102 9.44 -36.82 -12.48
N TRP A 103 10.70 -36.68 -12.05
CA TRP A 103 11.30 -37.54 -11.02
C TRP A 103 10.67 -37.31 -9.64
N LEU A 104 10.28 -36.06 -9.34
CA LEU A 104 9.49 -35.64 -8.17
C LEU A 104 8.22 -36.46 -7.98
N ARG A 105 7.46 -36.64 -9.06
CA ARG A 105 6.23 -37.46 -9.03
C ARG A 105 6.50 -38.94 -8.79
N GLN A 106 7.72 -39.39 -9.09
CA GLN A 106 8.11 -40.79 -9.02
C GLN A 106 8.80 -41.17 -7.70
N HIS A 107 9.38 -40.19 -6.98
CA HIS A 107 10.16 -40.41 -5.76
C HIS A 107 9.85 -39.34 -4.68
N PRO A 108 8.60 -39.25 -4.20
CA PRO A 108 8.17 -38.25 -3.20
C PRO A 108 8.89 -38.34 -1.85
N GLU A 109 9.56 -39.46 -1.57
CA GLU A 109 10.31 -39.74 -0.34
C GLU A 109 11.65 -39.01 -0.23
N HIS A 110 12.16 -38.40 -1.30
CA HIS A 110 13.45 -37.71 -1.30
C HIS A 110 13.30 -36.18 -1.17
N PRO A 111 13.78 -35.56 -0.06
CA PRO A 111 13.73 -34.10 0.11
C PRO A 111 14.53 -33.41 -0.98
N GLN A 112 13.88 -32.59 -1.80
CA GLN A 112 14.55 -31.92 -2.91
C GLN A 112 15.13 -30.59 -2.48
N VAL A 113 16.30 -30.25 -3.01
CA VAL A 113 16.74 -28.85 -3.04
C VAL A 113 15.74 -28.07 -3.88
N ARG A 114 15.08 -27.10 -3.26
CA ARG A 114 14.09 -26.23 -3.90
C ARG A 114 14.74 -24.87 -4.09
N THR A 115 14.58 -24.31 -5.28
CA THR A 115 14.89 -22.91 -5.54
C THR A 115 13.58 -22.19 -5.84
N GLN A 116 13.24 -21.21 -5.01
CA GLN A 116 11.97 -20.49 -5.11
C GLN A 116 12.22 -18.99 -5.24
N ARG A 117 11.45 -18.32 -6.10
CA ARG A 117 11.43 -16.86 -6.12
C ARG A 117 10.53 -16.35 -5.01
N VAL A 118 11.06 -15.40 -4.25
CA VAL A 118 10.37 -14.79 -3.13
C VAL A 118 10.69 -13.31 -3.05
N PHE A 119 9.99 -12.62 -2.16
CA PHE A 119 10.06 -11.20 -1.90
C PHE A 119 10.42 -10.93 -0.44
N HIS A 120 11.21 -9.90 -0.20
CA HIS A 120 11.59 -9.45 1.14
C HIS A 120 11.43 -7.93 1.28
N GLY A 121 10.57 -7.48 2.21
CA GLY A 121 10.30 -6.07 2.47
C GLY A 121 11.41 -5.42 3.28
N VAL A 122 11.92 -4.28 2.82
CA VAL A 122 13.03 -3.57 3.46
C VAL A 122 12.53 -2.31 4.16
N ARG A 123 13.00 -2.08 5.40
CA ARG A 123 12.55 -0.98 6.25
C ARG A 123 13.29 0.35 6.03
N SER A 124 14.51 0.32 5.51
CA SER A 124 15.31 1.52 5.26
C SER A 124 16.26 1.33 4.09
N PHE A 125 16.75 2.44 3.53
CA PHE A 125 17.81 2.36 2.52
C PHE A 125 19.13 1.83 3.09
N ASP A 126 19.45 2.10 4.35
CA ASP A 126 20.67 1.59 5.00
C ASP A 126 20.61 0.05 5.12
N ALA A 127 19.45 -0.50 5.47
CA ALA A 127 19.23 -1.95 5.48
C ALA A 127 19.36 -2.53 4.06
N LEU A 128 18.82 -1.84 3.05
CA LEU A 128 18.96 -2.25 1.65
C LEU A 128 20.44 -2.28 1.22
N GLU A 129 21.20 -1.22 1.48
CA GLU A 129 22.62 -1.15 1.13
C GLU A 129 23.41 -2.24 1.84
N SER A 130 23.17 -2.44 3.14
CA SER A 130 23.80 -3.52 3.91
C SER A 130 23.50 -4.90 3.29
N ILE A 131 22.25 -5.19 2.93
CA ILE A 131 21.88 -6.46 2.27
C ILE A 131 22.55 -6.60 0.90
N LEU A 132 22.64 -5.52 0.13
CA LEU A 132 23.25 -5.57 -1.20
C LEU A 132 24.77 -5.77 -1.12
N CYS A 133 25.46 -5.11 -0.19
CA CYS A 133 26.91 -5.20 -0.04
C CYS A 133 27.35 -6.47 0.67
N ASN A 134 26.68 -6.82 1.77
CA ASN A 134 27.13 -7.84 2.70
C ASN A 134 26.29 -9.12 2.68
N GLY A 135 25.15 -9.11 1.97
CA GLY A 135 24.14 -10.16 2.07
C GLY A 135 23.26 -9.96 3.31
N PHE A 136 22.36 -10.91 3.57
CA PHE A 136 21.50 -10.83 4.74
C PHE A 136 22.32 -11.02 6.03
N ALA A 137 22.20 -10.08 6.97
CA ALA A 137 22.90 -10.14 8.25
C ALA A 137 22.02 -10.85 9.29
N LYS A 138 22.53 -11.92 9.90
CA LYS A 138 21.83 -12.63 10.97
C LYS A 138 21.61 -11.65 12.13
N LEU A 139 20.37 -11.52 12.59
CA LEU A 139 20.07 -10.67 13.73
C LEU A 139 20.69 -11.28 15.00
N HIS A 140 21.35 -10.44 15.80
CA HIS A 140 21.96 -10.87 17.07
C HIS A 140 20.93 -11.15 18.16
N LYS A 141 19.72 -10.61 18.01
CA LYS A 141 18.60 -10.81 18.91
C LYS A 141 17.45 -11.42 18.12
N THR A 142 16.79 -12.41 18.70
CA THR A 142 15.44 -12.81 18.27
C THR A 142 14.57 -11.57 18.39
N ASP A 143 14.08 -11.03 17.28
CA ASP A 143 12.98 -10.09 17.38
C ASP A 143 11.72 -10.87 17.82
N PRO A 144 10.70 -10.20 18.39
CA PRO A 144 9.40 -10.84 18.66
C PRO A 144 8.64 -11.23 17.37
N GLY A 145 9.33 -11.28 16.23
CA GLY A 145 8.85 -11.78 14.97
C GLY A 145 8.54 -13.27 15.03
N TRP A 146 7.96 -13.75 13.94
CA TRP A 146 7.25 -15.02 13.95
C TRP A 146 8.14 -16.24 14.16
N HIS A 147 9.41 -16.27 13.76
CA HIS A 147 10.26 -17.47 13.79
C HIS A 147 11.76 -17.16 14.07
N GLY A 148 12.00 -16.49 15.20
CA GLY A 148 13.35 -16.25 15.73
C GLY A 148 14.21 -15.31 14.87
N ALA A 149 15.53 -15.45 14.98
CA ALA A 149 16.52 -14.57 14.33
C ALA A 149 16.79 -14.90 12.84
N GLY A 150 15.80 -15.48 12.15
CA GLY A 150 15.89 -15.90 10.76
C GLY A 150 15.65 -14.77 9.74
N PHE A 151 15.74 -15.13 8.46
CA PHE A 151 15.48 -14.29 7.30
C PHE A 151 14.12 -14.64 6.72
N TYR A 152 13.20 -13.67 6.69
CA TYR A 152 11.80 -13.88 6.30
C TYR A 152 11.58 -13.51 4.84
N PHE A 153 10.91 -14.39 4.12
CA PHE A 153 10.60 -14.23 2.71
C PHE A 153 9.17 -14.65 2.42
N THR A 154 8.60 -14.14 1.33
CA THR A 154 7.25 -14.53 0.91
C THR A 154 7.15 -14.54 -0.62
N PRO A 155 6.49 -15.52 -1.25
CA PRO A 155 6.16 -15.43 -2.68
C PRO A 155 5.08 -14.39 -2.98
N ASP A 156 4.46 -13.77 -1.97
CA ASP A 156 3.39 -12.78 -2.11
C ASP A 156 3.92 -11.34 -1.94
N LEU A 157 3.97 -10.59 -3.04
CA LEU A 157 4.54 -9.24 -3.06
C LEU A 157 3.82 -8.28 -2.12
N ASP A 158 2.49 -8.36 -2.01
CA ASP A 158 1.68 -7.45 -1.19
C ASP A 158 2.00 -7.61 0.29
N TYR A 159 2.21 -8.86 0.72
CA TYR A 159 2.63 -9.17 2.06
C TYR A 159 4.02 -8.59 2.34
N SER A 160 4.95 -8.74 1.39
CA SER A 160 6.29 -8.13 1.46
C SER A 160 6.25 -6.59 1.47
N CYS A 161 5.39 -5.97 0.67
CA CYS A 161 5.19 -4.53 0.63
C CYS A 161 4.68 -4.01 1.97
N ALA A 162 3.79 -4.73 2.65
CA ALA A 162 3.32 -4.34 3.97
C ALA A 162 4.45 -4.37 5.03
N TYR A 163 5.47 -5.23 4.86
CA TYR A 163 6.63 -5.31 5.76
C TYR A 163 7.62 -4.18 5.53
N SER A 164 7.62 -3.61 4.31
CA SER A 164 8.43 -2.45 4.00
C SER A 164 7.93 -1.21 4.75
N GLN A 165 8.86 -0.33 5.13
CA GLN A 165 8.52 0.98 5.68
C GLN A 165 8.80 2.07 4.64
N PRO A 166 8.02 3.17 4.61
CA PRO A 166 8.28 4.31 3.74
C PRO A 166 9.68 4.91 4.01
N CYS A 167 10.61 4.63 3.11
CA CYS A 167 11.96 5.17 3.09
C CYS A 167 11.92 6.55 2.43
N SER A 168 12.36 7.60 3.11
CA SER A 168 12.43 8.92 2.49
C SER A 168 13.51 8.92 1.39
N GLY A 169 13.13 9.35 0.19
CA GLY A 169 14.07 9.54 -0.93
C GLY A 169 15.20 10.53 -0.61
N LYS A 170 15.10 11.32 0.46
CA LYS A 170 16.16 12.24 0.89
C LYS A 170 17.42 11.55 1.40
N HIS A 171 17.31 10.27 1.71
CA HIS A 171 18.36 9.46 2.34
C HIS A 171 18.70 8.25 1.47
N ILE A 172 18.78 8.41 0.14
CA ILE A 172 19.20 7.34 -0.77
C ILE A 172 20.75 7.24 -0.77
N PRO A 173 21.33 6.09 -0.40
CA PRO A 173 22.76 5.81 -0.46
C PRO A 173 23.32 5.91 -1.88
N GLU A 174 24.62 6.23 -1.97
CA GLU A 174 25.33 6.43 -3.24
C GLU A 174 25.25 5.19 -4.15
N ALA A 175 25.34 3.99 -3.55
CA ALA A 175 25.23 2.73 -4.27
C ALA A 175 23.90 2.57 -5.04
N LEU A 176 22.86 3.30 -4.63
CA LEU A 176 21.51 3.23 -5.20
C LEU A 176 21.18 4.42 -6.11
N HIS A 177 22.10 5.36 -6.31
CA HIS A 177 21.86 6.52 -7.18
C HIS A 177 21.59 6.11 -8.63
N CYS A 178 22.09 4.95 -9.06
CA CYS A 178 21.77 4.38 -10.38
C CYS A 178 20.28 4.09 -10.59
N LEU A 179 19.48 3.93 -9.52
CA LEU A 179 18.02 3.78 -9.62
C LEU A 179 17.34 5.09 -10.00
N ASN A 180 18.00 6.23 -9.81
CA ASN A 180 17.48 7.54 -10.12
C ASN A 180 16.07 7.76 -9.51
N LEU A 181 15.96 7.56 -8.19
CA LEU A 181 14.75 7.78 -7.39
C LEU A 181 14.61 9.26 -7.02
N ASP A 182 13.37 9.76 -6.95
CA ASP A 182 13.04 11.15 -6.60
C ASP A 182 13.23 11.38 -5.08
N PRO A 183 14.13 12.29 -4.68
CA PRO A 183 14.42 12.51 -3.27
C PRO A 183 13.25 13.09 -2.46
N ASN A 184 12.21 13.64 -3.09
CA ASN A 184 11.08 14.23 -2.40
C ASN A 184 9.95 13.26 -2.09
N LYS A 185 10.05 12.03 -2.60
CA LYS A 185 9.06 10.98 -2.36
C LYS A 185 9.47 10.09 -1.21
N SER A 186 8.53 9.27 -0.78
CA SER A 186 8.82 8.13 0.09
C SER A 186 8.63 6.84 -0.70
N TYR A 187 9.41 5.82 -0.36
CA TYR A 187 9.50 4.58 -1.10
C TYR A 187 9.32 3.37 -0.21
N SER A 188 8.50 2.43 -0.65
CA SER A 188 8.44 1.09 -0.11
C SER A 188 9.38 0.22 -0.94
N ILE A 189 10.30 -0.47 -0.28
CA ILE A 189 11.36 -1.23 -0.94
C ILE A 189 11.11 -2.71 -0.72
N VAL A 190 11.16 -3.49 -1.79
CA VAL A 190 11.06 -4.94 -1.74
C VAL A 190 12.17 -5.55 -2.59
N LEU A 191 12.87 -6.54 -2.05
CA LEU A 191 13.84 -7.34 -2.79
C LEU A 191 13.14 -8.52 -3.43
N ALA A 192 13.45 -8.80 -4.70
CA ALA A 192 13.18 -10.10 -5.30
C ALA A 192 14.41 -10.99 -5.07
N CYS A 193 14.19 -12.16 -4.50
CA CYS A 193 15.22 -13.10 -4.09
C CYS A 193 14.95 -14.49 -4.68
N ASP A 194 16.02 -15.23 -4.93
CA ASP A 194 15.95 -16.68 -5.02
C ASP A 194 16.39 -17.24 -3.67
N VAL A 195 15.59 -18.16 -3.12
CA VAL A 195 15.91 -18.86 -1.88
C VAL A 195 16.05 -20.35 -2.13
N VAL A 196 16.99 -20.98 -1.42
CA VAL A 196 17.29 -22.41 -1.52
C VAL A 196 17.05 -23.09 -0.18
N TYR A 197 16.29 -24.18 -0.20
CA TYR A 197 16.02 -25.00 0.97
C TYR A 197 15.62 -26.42 0.57
N SER A 198 15.91 -27.41 1.41
CA SER A 198 15.77 -28.84 1.09
C SER A 198 14.83 -29.60 2.03
N ASN A 199 14.82 -29.23 3.31
CA ASN A 199 14.06 -29.89 4.35
C ASN A 199 13.29 -28.84 5.20
N PRO A 200 12.33 -28.13 4.60
CA PRO A 200 11.51 -27.16 5.32
C PRO A 200 10.66 -27.84 6.39
N TYR A 201 10.56 -27.25 7.57
CA TYR A 201 9.58 -27.62 8.59
C TYR A 201 8.29 -26.81 8.37
N PRO A 202 7.13 -27.45 8.22
CA PRO A 202 5.84 -26.76 8.13
C PRO A 202 5.40 -26.26 9.51
N VAL A 203 5.32 -24.95 9.67
CA VAL A 203 4.79 -24.30 10.87
C VAL A 203 3.29 -24.07 10.68
N VAL A 204 2.51 -24.67 11.58
CA VAL A 204 1.04 -24.73 11.51
C VAL A 204 0.37 -24.14 12.76
N ASP A 205 1.17 -23.60 13.68
CA ASP A 205 0.71 -22.97 14.90
C ASP A 205 1.74 -21.95 15.42
N GLU A 206 1.37 -21.22 16.48
CA GLU A 206 2.22 -20.19 17.07
C GLU A 206 3.29 -20.72 18.02
N ARG A 207 3.40 -22.05 18.24
CA ARG A 207 4.38 -22.60 19.21
C ARG A 207 5.82 -22.40 18.78
N HIS A 208 6.05 -22.12 17.51
CA HIS A 208 7.37 -21.84 16.95
C HIS A 208 7.67 -20.34 16.92
N ARG A 209 6.90 -19.54 17.68
CA ARG A 209 7.04 -18.09 17.70
C ARG A 209 8.29 -17.65 18.44
N GLY A 210 9.19 -16.95 17.73
CA GLY A 210 10.48 -16.52 18.29
C GLY A 210 11.53 -17.63 18.42
N GLU A 211 11.17 -18.87 18.09
CA GLU A 211 12.05 -20.03 18.21
C GLU A 211 13.06 -20.12 17.05
N SER A 212 14.16 -20.82 17.29
CA SER A 212 15.09 -21.18 16.22
C SER A 212 14.47 -22.18 15.24
N LEU A 213 15.08 -22.33 14.05
CA LEU A 213 14.67 -23.40 13.14
C LEU A 213 14.71 -24.76 13.83
N GLN A 214 13.72 -25.58 13.53
CA GLN A 214 13.57 -26.91 14.09
C GLN A 214 14.82 -27.73 13.76
N GLN A 215 15.39 -28.42 14.74
CA GLN A 215 16.59 -29.22 14.53
C GLN A 215 16.37 -30.22 13.38
N GLY A 216 17.35 -30.33 12.49
CA GLY A 216 17.29 -31.17 11.29
C GLY A 216 16.62 -30.52 10.07
N HIS A 217 15.98 -29.36 10.24
CA HIS A 217 15.38 -28.59 9.15
C HIS A 217 16.23 -27.38 8.77
N ASP A 218 16.21 -27.01 7.50
CA ASP A 218 16.98 -25.89 6.95
C ASP A 218 16.13 -24.65 6.61
N ALA A 219 14.81 -24.77 6.76
CA ALA A 219 13.85 -23.69 6.63
C ALA A 219 12.61 -23.94 7.51
N HIS A 220 11.87 -22.89 7.81
CA HIS A 220 10.48 -22.95 8.25
C HIS A 220 9.58 -22.44 7.14
N VAL A 221 8.39 -23.02 7.00
CA VAL A 221 7.37 -22.58 6.06
C VAL A 221 6.04 -22.48 6.78
N ALA A 222 5.45 -21.29 6.81
CA ALA A 222 4.12 -21.03 7.34
C ALA A 222 3.19 -20.53 6.23
N VAL A 223 1.88 -20.73 6.39
CA VAL A 223 0.88 -20.04 5.57
C VAL A 223 -0.04 -19.29 6.52
N VAL A 224 -0.13 -17.99 6.32
CA VAL A 224 -0.76 -17.06 7.26
C VAL A 224 -1.98 -16.38 6.65
N ASP A 225 -2.95 -16.02 7.49
CA ASP A 225 -4.11 -15.23 7.08
C ASP A 225 -3.75 -13.74 6.94
N PHE A 226 -3.69 -13.25 5.71
CA PHE A 226 -3.43 -11.85 5.38
C PHE A 226 -4.68 -11.09 4.91
N SER A 227 -5.89 -11.56 5.23
CA SER A 227 -7.13 -10.91 4.79
C SER A 227 -7.31 -9.48 5.27
N ARG A 228 -6.75 -9.14 6.44
CA ARG A 228 -6.79 -7.79 7.00
C ARG A 228 -5.77 -6.84 6.37
N ARG A 229 -4.84 -7.36 5.54
CA ARG A 229 -3.71 -6.61 4.97
C ARG A 229 -2.86 -5.88 6.03
N ASP A 230 -2.76 -6.49 7.20
CA ASP A 230 -2.02 -6.02 8.35
C ASP A 230 -1.18 -7.16 8.91
N ILE A 231 0.14 -7.01 8.79
CA ILE A 231 1.14 -7.99 9.21
C ILE A 231 1.08 -8.26 10.71
N SER A 232 0.76 -7.25 11.52
CA SER A 232 0.69 -7.44 12.98
C SER A 232 -0.42 -8.40 13.39
N SER A 233 -1.40 -8.62 12.50
CA SER A 233 -2.52 -9.53 12.70
C SER A 233 -2.44 -10.84 11.91
N ALA A 234 -1.41 -11.01 11.07
CA ALA A 234 -1.27 -12.18 10.21
C ALA A 234 -0.80 -13.38 11.05
N SER A 235 -1.56 -14.47 11.11
CA SER A 235 -1.23 -15.66 11.92
C SER A 235 -1.33 -16.93 11.08
N PRO A 236 -0.58 -18.01 11.40
CA PRO A 236 -0.69 -19.28 10.69
C PRO A 236 -2.12 -19.83 10.73
N PHE A 237 -2.61 -20.35 9.60
CA PHE A 237 -3.88 -21.08 9.59
C PHE A 237 -3.77 -22.36 10.41
N ALA A 238 -4.85 -22.71 11.11
CA ALA A 238 -4.91 -23.94 11.90
C ALA A 238 -5.08 -25.19 11.02
N SER A 239 -5.63 -25.02 9.81
CA SER A 239 -5.79 -26.08 8.81
C SER A 239 -5.59 -25.56 7.39
N HIS A 240 -5.16 -26.44 6.47
CA HIS A 240 -4.98 -26.09 5.07
C HIS A 240 -6.34 -25.93 4.37
N GLU A 241 -7.41 -26.48 4.94
CA GLU A 241 -8.77 -26.32 4.44
C GLU A 241 -9.24 -24.85 4.51
N GLU A 242 -8.72 -24.08 5.47
CA GLU A 242 -9.09 -22.67 5.67
C GLU A 242 -8.53 -21.74 4.60
N TRP A 243 -7.50 -22.18 3.85
CA TRP A 243 -6.83 -21.33 2.87
C TRP A 243 -7.75 -20.95 1.71
N ASP A 244 -8.68 -21.84 1.37
CA ASP A 244 -9.60 -21.69 0.23
C ASP A 244 -10.96 -21.11 0.65
N HIS A 245 -11.16 -20.80 1.94
CA HIS A 245 -12.41 -20.21 2.41
C HIS A 245 -12.63 -18.80 1.81
N PRO A 246 -13.83 -18.48 1.32
CA PRO A 246 -14.14 -17.15 0.80
C PRO A 246 -13.90 -16.06 1.85
N GLY A 247 -13.09 -15.06 1.49
CA GLY A 247 -12.73 -13.97 2.39
C GLY A 247 -11.40 -14.16 3.11
N ASN A 248 -10.78 -15.34 3.02
CA ASN A 248 -9.41 -15.58 3.48
C ASN A 248 -8.40 -15.20 2.39
N THR A 249 -7.22 -14.71 2.79
CA THR A 249 -6.11 -14.36 1.90
C THR A 249 -4.88 -15.06 2.40
N ALA A 250 -4.70 -16.31 1.97
CA ALA A 250 -3.59 -17.13 2.41
C ALA A 250 -2.29 -16.76 1.72
N VAL A 251 -1.30 -16.30 2.48
CA VAL A 251 0.04 -15.96 1.96
C VAL A 251 1.08 -16.83 2.65
N ALA A 252 2.12 -17.23 1.91
CA ALA A 252 3.18 -18.05 2.48
C ALA A 252 4.30 -17.19 3.06
N GLU A 253 4.90 -17.66 4.16
CA GLU A 253 6.10 -17.10 4.76
C GLU A 253 7.16 -18.20 4.86
N ILE A 254 8.38 -17.89 4.42
CA ILE A 254 9.52 -18.81 4.38
C ILE A 254 10.65 -18.19 5.19
N VAL A 255 11.16 -18.94 6.16
CA VAL A 255 12.20 -18.47 7.07
C VAL A 255 13.46 -19.32 6.95
N LEU A 256 14.60 -18.66 6.77
CA LEU A 256 15.92 -19.30 6.65
C LEU A 256 16.85 -18.80 7.75
N ASN A 257 17.77 -19.65 8.23
CA ASN A 257 18.80 -19.22 9.20
C ASN A 257 20.18 -19.00 8.58
N ASP A 258 20.36 -19.34 7.31
CA ASP A 258 21.62 -19.19 6.58
C ASP A 258 21.44 -18.20 5.44
N ALA A 259 22.18 -17.09 5.50
CA ALA A 259 22.10 -16.03 4.50
C ALA A 259 22.61 -16.49 3.13
N SER A 260 23.47 -17.52 3.08
CA SER A 260 23.96 -18.07 1.82
C SER A 260 22.87 -18.76 1.00
N CYS A 261 21.78 -19.18 1.66
CA CYS A 261 20.60 -19.75 1.02
C CYS A 261 19.72 -18.70 0.33
N ALA A 262 20.02 -17.40 0.45
CA ALA A 262 19.24 -16.33 -0.16
C ALA A 262 20.09 -15.48 -1.10
N ARG A 263 19.59 -15.28 -2.33
CA ARG A 263 20.25 -14.47 -3.36
C ARG A 263 19.33 -13.39 -3.85
N VAL A 264 19.71 -12.13 -3.64
CA VAL A 264 19.02 -10.99 -4.24
C VAL A 264 19.27 -10.99 -5.75
N ILE A 265 18.20 -11.08 -6.53
CA ILE A 265 18.22 -11.05 -8.00
C ILE A 265 17.63 -9.76 -8.55
N GLY A 266 16.79 -9.09 -7.75
CA GLY A 266 16.06 -7.92 -8.17
C GLY A 266 15.73 -7.02 -7.00
N LEU A 267 15.54 -5.75 -7.31
CA LEU A 267 15.12 -4.71 -6.40
C LEU A 267 13.86 -4.07 -6.98
N LEU A 268 12.78 -4.08 -6.21
CA LEU A 268 11.49 -3.48 -6.54
C LEU A 268 11.30 -2.26 -5.64
N VAL A 269 11.12 -1.10 -6.24
CA VAL A 269 10.90 0.15 -5.51
C VAL A 269 9.50 0.65 -5.83
N PHE A 270 8.64 0.75 -4.84
CA PHE A 270 7.29 1.28 -4.93
C PHE A 270 7.25 2.69 -4.35
N GLU A 271 6.48 3.58 -4.96
CA GLU A 271 6.15 4.85 -4.31
C GLU A 271 5.26 4.54 -3.10
N ALA A 272 5.72 4.88 -1.90
CA ALA A 272 4.94 4.69 -0.68
C ALA A 272 3.78 5.68 -0.70
N GLN A 273 2.55 5.16 -0.84
CA GLN A 273 1.36 6.00 -0.69
C GLN A 273 1.27 6.44 0.79
N LEU A 274 1.31 7.74 1.04
CA LEU A 274 0.92 8.32 2.33
C LEU A 274 -0.57 7.97 2.56
N ARG A 275 -0.85 6.86 3.27
CA ARG A 275 -2.19 6.56 3.76
C ARG A 275 -2.60 7.67 4.73
N ARG A 276 -3.48 8.61 4.33
CA ARG A 276 -4.29 9.47 5.24
C ARG A 276 -5.26 10.44 4.47
N ASP A 277 -6.53 10.42 4.91
CA ASP A 277 -7.37 11.56 5.32
C ASP A 277 -8.19 12.41 4.31
N VAL A 278 -9.30 11.86 3.84
CA VAL A 278 -10.43 12.59 3.21
C VAL A 278 -11.58 12.68 4.18
N VAL A 279 -12.25 13.83 4.34
CA VAL A 279 -13.57 13.90 4.99
C VAL A 279 -14.59 14.58 4.08
N VAL A 280 -15.69 13.89 3.84
CA VAL A 280 -16.85 14.37 3.08
C VAL A 280 -17.90 14.87 4.09
N CYS A 281 -18.58 15.99 3.82
CA CYS A 281 -19.52 16.58 4.76
C CYS A 281 -20.85 16.94 4.08
N HIS A 282 -21.93 16.18 4.36
CA HIS A 282 -23.30 16.55 3.97
C HIS A 282 -24.35 16.11 5.00
N GLY A 283 -25.36 16.95 5.24
CA GLY A 283 -26.45 16.70 6.22
C GLY A 283 -27.54 15.71 5.80
N GLY A 284 -27.31 14.87 4.79
CA GLY A 284 -28.30 13.87 4.36
C GLY A 284 -27.83 12.83 3.33
N LEU A 285 -26.65 13.02 2.70
CA LEU A 285 -26.10 12.10 1.69
C LEU A 285 -25.26 10.98 2.32
N MET A 286 -24.84 11.18 3.58
CA MET A 286 -23.75 10.41 4.18
C MET A 286 -24.14 9.00 4.61
N VAL A 287 -25.43 8.74 4.77
CA VAL A 287 -25.95 7.39 5.06
C VAL A 287 -25.76 6.47 3.85
N THR A 288 -25.85 7.00 2.62
CA THR A 288 -25.85 6.19 1.39
C THR A 288 -24.46 6.06 0.75
N LEU A 289 -23.55 7.04 0.92
CA LEU A 289 -22.18 6.97 0.37
C LEU A 289 -21.25 6.02 1.13
N ARG A 290 -21.52 5.77 2.42
CA ARG A 290 -20.67 4.95 3.30
C ARG A 290 -20.46 3.52 2.79
N GLU A 291 -21.45 2.97 2.09
CA GLU A 291 -21.42 1.59 1.60
C GLU A 291 -20.60 1.41 0.30
N TYR A 292 -20.18 2.50 -0.35
CA TYR A 292 -19.59 2.46 -1.70
C TYR A 292 -18.20 3.10 -1.82
N LEU A 293 -17.63 3.64 -0.73
CA LEU A 293 -16.33 4.30 -0.74
C LEU A 293 -15.19 3.33 -0.38
N SER A 294 -14.03 3.49 -1.04
CA SER A 294 -12.80 2.75 -0.72
C SER A 294 -12.35 2.98 0.73
N PRO A 295 -11.71 2.01 1.40
CA PRO A 295 -11.09 2.19 2.72
C PRO A 295 -10.07 3.34 2.80
N ALA A 296 -9.59 3.85 1.66
CA ALA A 296 -8.73 5.03 1.57
C ALA A 296 -9.42 6.36 1.94
N VAL A 297 -10.76 6.38 2.04
CA VAL A 297 -11.58 7.57 2.31
C VAL A 297 -12.32 7.39 3.66
N LYS A 298 -11.94 8.13 4.71
CA LYS A 298 -12.60 8.05 6.03
C LYS A 298 -13.75 9.06 6.14
N MET A 299 -15.00 8.61 6.09
CA MET A 299 -16.14 9.51 6.29
C MET A 299 -16.61 9.56 7.75
N ALA A 300 -16.97 10.75 8.24
CA ALA A 300 -17.76 10.91 9.46
C ALA A 300 -19.25 10.93 9.06
N SER A 301 -20.02 9.86 9.36
CA SER A 301 -21.46 9.81 9.03
C SER A 301 -22.33 10.19 10.23
N PHE A 302 -23.25 11.14 10.09
CA PHE A 302 -24.30 11.42 11.08
C PHE A 302 -25.67 11.21 10.42
N THR A 303 -26.47 10.28 10.96
CA THR A 303 -27.74 9.82 10.38
C THR A 303 -28.98 10.46 11.03
N GLY A 304 -28.80 11.36 12.00
CA GLY A 304 -29.87 12.16 12.60
C GLY A 304 -29.90 13.59 12.03
N SER A 305 -31.03 14.29 12.23
CA SER A 305 -31.08 15.74 12.04
C SER A 305 -29.87 16.34 12.76
N LEU A 306 -28.95 17.00 12.04
CA LEU A 306 -27.74 17.60 12.64
C LEU A 306 -28.07 18.56 13.81
N ASN A 307 -29.35 18.92 13.95
CA ASN A 307 -29.93 19.73 15.00
C ASN A 307 -30.16 18.98 16.31
N SER A 308 -30.31 17.65 16.27
CA SER A 308 -30.31 16.79 17.46
C SER A 308 -28.91 16.46 17.95
N LEU A 309 -27.85 16.83 17.21
CA LEU A 309 -26.50 16.76 17.76
C LEU A 309 -26.42 17.74 18.92
N ASP A 310 -26.19 17.17 20.10
CA ASP A 310 -25.75 17.92 21.25
C ASP A 310 -24.41 18.63 20.95
N ARG A 311 -23.93 19.38 21.93
CA ARG A 311 -22.67 20.12 21.81
C ARG A 311 -21.49 19.20 21.46
N SER A 312 -21.48 17.99 22.01
CA SER A 312 -20.42 16.99 21.85
C SER A 312 -20.35 16.44 20.42
N GLY A 313 -21.48 16.10 19.81
CA GLY A 313 -21.54 15.62 18.43
C GLY A 313 -21.06 16.66 17.41
N LYS A 314 -21.36 17.94 17.66
CA LYS A 314 -20.84 19.06 16.85
C LYS A 314 -19.33 19.19 16.99
N HIS A 315 -18.78 19.05 18.20
CA HIS A 315 -17.34 19.11 18.44
C HIS A 315 -16.57 17.99 17.70
N LEU A 316 -17.04 16.75 17.73
CA LEU A 316 -16.38 15.61 17.06
C LEU A 316 -16.31 15.78 15.54
N LEU A 317 -17.37 16.33 14.96
CA LEU A 317 -17.44 16.61 13.53
C LEU A 317 -16.47 17.72 13.14
N MET A 318 -16.41 18.77 13.95
CA MET A 318 -15.47 19.86 13.80
C MET A 318 -14.01 19.38 13.96
N GLU A 319 -13.73 18.48 14.91
CA GLU A 319 -12.42 17.84 15.07
C GLU A 319 -12.04 16.99 13.86
N SER A 320 -12.99 16.24 13.28
CA SER A 320 -12.75 15.44 12.07
C SER A 320 -12.31 16.33 10.90
N ILE A 321 -12.96 17.48 10.72
CA ILE A 321 -12.58 18.48 9.72
C ILE A 321 -11.14 19.00 9.98
N THR A 322 -10.77 19.25 11.24
CA THR A 322 -9.43 19.76 11.59
C THR A 322 -8.30 18.78 11.24
N ARG A 323 -8.61 17.47 11.24
CA ARG A 323 -7.65 16.39 10.96
C ARG A 323 -7.59 15.98 9.49
N SER A 324 -8.52 16.47 8.69
CA SER A 324 -8.66 16.10 7.27
C SER A 324 -7.70 16.85 6.38
N LEU A 325 -7.38 16.31 5.21
CA LEU A 325 -6.64 17.04 4.19
C LEU A 325 -7.60 17.73 3.21
N VAL A 326 -8.74 17.09 2.93
CA VAL A 326 -9.81 17.64 2.10
C VAL A 326 -11.13 17.62 2.85
N ALA A 327 -11.87 18.72 2.78
CA ALA A 327 -13.25 18.82 3.20
C ALA A 327 -14.16 19.02 1.97
N CYS A 328 -15.26 18.29 1.87
CA CYS A 328 -16.15 18.39 0.71
C CYS A 328 -17.57 18.79 1.10
N PRO A 329 -17.91 20.10 1.10
CA PRO A 329 -19.27 20.55 1.38
C PRO A 329 -20.18 20.26 0.19
N VAL A 330 -21.30 19.57 0.40
CA VAL A 330 -22.25 19.28 -0.68
C VAL A 330 -23.39 20.31 -0.66
N LEU A 331 -23.79 20.83 -1.82
CA LEU A 331 -24.86 21.82 -2.00
C LEU A 331 -25.84 21.38 -3.09
N SER A 332 -27.10 21.75 -2.92
CA SER A 332 -28.16 21.61 -3.92
C SER A 332 -29.16 22.75 -3.81
N ALA A 333 -29.92 23.03 -4.87
CA ALA A 333 -30.91 24.10 -4.87
C ALA A 333 -31.99 23.93 -3.77
N PRO A 334 -32.57 22.72 -3.54
CA PRO A 334 -33.49 22.51 -2.42
C PRO A 334 -32.84 22.80 -1.06
N ALA A 335 -31.57 22.40 -0.86
CA ALA A 335 -30.85 22.67 0.38
C ALA A 335 -30.66 24.18 0.62
N LEU A 336 -30.32 24.95 -0.44
CA LEU A 336 -30.18 26.40 -0.35
C LEU A 336 -31.51 27.12 -0.09
N ALA A 337 -32.59 26.70 -0.75
CA ALA A 337 -33.92 27.24 -0.52
C ALA A 337 -34.39 26.97 0.92
N HIS A 338 -34.09 25.77 1.42
CA HIS A 338 -34.37 25.39 2.80
C HIS A 338 -33.63 26.28 3.79
N LEU A 339 -32.32 26.53 3.60
CA LEU A 339 -31.52 27.46 4.43
C LEU A 339 -32.15 28.87 4.53
N GLY A 340 -32.80 29.34 3.47
CA GLY A 340 -33.45 30.67 3.42
C GLY A 340 -34.83 30.73 4.07
N ALA A 341 -35.55 29.61 4.16
CA ALA A 341 -36.90 29.55 4.72
C ALA A 341 -36.94 29.51 6.26
N PHE A 342 -35.80 29.38 6.91
CA PHE A 342 -35.75 29.25 8.36
C PHE A 342 -35.88 30.60 9.06
N ASP A 343 -36.87 30.67 9.95
CA ASP A 343 -36.86 31.62 11.05
C ASP A 343 -35.66 31.33 11.95
N HIS A 344 -35.14 32.37 12.63
CA HIS A 344 -33.81 32.44 13.24
C HIS A 344 -33.44 31.33 14.25
N GLU A 345 -34.35 30.40 14.55
CA GLU A 345 -34.25 29.66 15.80
C GLU A 345 -33.44 28.38 15.80
N ASN A 346 -33.46 27.39 14.88
CA ASN A 346 -32.69 26.16 15.22
C ASN A 346 -32.15 25.17 14.19
N THR A 347 -32.50 25.15 12.90
CA THR A 347 -32.27 23.92 12.09
C THR A 347 -31.12 23.99 11.06
N CYS A 348 -30.56 25.17 10.78
CA CYS A 348 -29.41 25.32 9.89
C CYS A 348 -28.07 25.51 10.59
N HIS A 349 -28.08 25.63 11.92
CA HIS A 349 -26.90 26.01 12.67
C HIS A 349 -25.74 25.03 12.48
N ALA A 350 -25.98 23.72 12.39
CA ALA A 350 -24.90 22.74 12.32
C ALA A 350 -24.20 22.66 10.96
N VAL A 351 -24.95 22.59 9.84
CA VAL A 351 -24.35 22.58 8.49
C VAL A 351 -23.59 23.88 8.26
N LEU A 352 -24.23 25.01 8.61
CA LEU A 352 -23.62 26.32 8.50
C LEU A 352 -22.37 26.43 9.37
N LEU A 353 -22.43 25.97 10.63
CA LEU A 353 -21.29 25.97 11.56
C LEU A 353 -20.11 25.18 11.00
N MET A 354 -20.35 24.01 10.40
CA MET A 354 -19.28 23.22 9.77
C MET A 354 -18.63 23.96 8.61
N TRP A 355 -19.44 24.56 7.74
CA TRP A 355 -18.95 25.31 6.59
C TRP A 355 -18.17 26.56 7.01
N MET A 356 -18.67 27.27 8.02
CA MET A 356 -17.95 28.38 8.64
C MET A 356 -16.61 27.91 9.21
N LEU A 357 -16.60 26.81 9.96
CA LEU A 357 -15.35 26.26 10.50
C LEU A 357 -14.37 25.85 9.41
N MET A 358 -14.82 25.15 8.36
CA MET A 358 -13.94 24.75 7.25
C MET A 358 -13.26 25.96 6.63
N LEU A 359 -14.03 27.02 6.34
CA LEU A 359 -13.50 28.25 5.76
C LEU A 359 -12.54 28.94 6.74
N GLU A 360 -12.90 29.02 8.01
CA GLU A 360 -12.06 29.65 9.04
C GLU A 360 -10.73 28.90 9.22
N LEU A 361 -10.76 27.57 9.29
CA LEU A 361 -9.56 26.73 9.35
C LEU A 361 -8.71 26.88 8.09
N TYR A 362 -9.35 26.91 6.93
CA TYR A 362 -8.67 27.09 5.64
C TYR A 362 -7.99 28.46 5.55
N GLU A 363 -8.64 29.52 6.03
CA GLU A 363 -8.06 30.87 6.11
C GLU A 363 -6.89 30.91 7.09
N ARG A 364 -7.05 30.36 8.31
CA ARG A 364 -6.01 30.34 9.34
C ARG A 364 -4.81 29.47 9.00
N ARG A 365 -5.00 28.38 8.26
CA ARG A 365 -3.91 27.54 7.78
C ARG A 365 -2.89 28.33 6.96
N ARG A 366 -3.29 29.46 6.34
CA ARG A 366 -2.34 30.37 5.68
C ARG A 366 -1.35 31.01 6.66
N ASN A 367 -1.77 31.21 7.90
CA ASN A 367 -0.97 31.84 8.95
C ASN A 367 -0.30 30.83 9.89
N GLN A 368 -0.89 29.63 10.07
CA GLN A 368 -0.42 28.58 10.99
C GLN A 368 -0.52 27.18 10.34
N PRO A 369 0.30 26.90 9.31
CA PRO A 369 0.21 25.67 8.51
C PRO A 369 0.59 24.39 9.26
N GLU A 370 1.27 24.50 10.40
CA GLU A 370 1.69 23.39 11.26
C GLU A 370 0.57 22.91 12.20
N LEU A 371 -0.35 23.80 12.60
CA LEU A 371 -1.44 23.48 13.52
C LEU A 371 -2.69 22.96 12.81
N ILE A 372 -2.88 23.31 11.53
CA ILE A 372 -4.08 22.97 10.78
C ILE A 372 -3.76 22.05 9.61
N ARG A 373 -4.33 20.84 9.64
CA ARG A 373 -4.13 19.84 8.58
C ARG A 373 -5.00 20.07 7.36
N LEU A 374 -6.15 20.74 7.48
CA LEU A 374 -7.06 21.01 6.36
C LEU A 374 -6.39 21.79 5.25
N ARG A 375 -6.34 21.19 4.05
CA ARG A 375 -5.64 21.76 2.91
C ARG A 375 -6.53 22.28 1.81
N CYS A 376 -7.74 21.75 1.70
CA CYS A 376 -8.64 22.10 0.61
C CYS A 376 -10.11 21.94 0.99
N ILE A 377 -10.95 22.74 0.36
CA ILE A 377 -12.40 22.65 0.41
C ILE A 377 -12.90 22.44 -1.01
N VAL A 378 -13.60 21.34 -1.26
CA VAL A 378 -14.06 20.95 -2.59
C VAL A 378 -15.56 20.80 -2.57
N PRO A 379 -16.30 21.85 -2.96
CA PRO A 379 -17.73 21.79 -2.87
C PRO A 379 -18.31 20.91 -3.98
N PHE A 380 -19.33 20.13 -3.62
CA PHE A 380 -20.03 19.23 -4.52
C PHE A 380 -21.42 19.76 -4.78
N LEU A 381 -21.73 20.04 -6.03
CA LEU A 381 -23.01 20.55 -6.46
C LEU A 381 -23.83 19.42 -7.03
N LEU A 382 -24.94 19.12 -6.37
CA LEU A 382 -25.88 18.10 -6.80
C LEU A 382 -27.08 18.77 -7.47
N GLY A 383 -27.41 18.28 -8.66
CA GLY A 383 -28.59 18.71 -9.38
C GLY A 383 -29.90 18.19 -8.79
N SER A 384 -31.00 18.66 -9.37
CA SER A 384 -32.40 18.30 -9.07
C SER A 384 -32.73 16.81 -9.19
N SER A 385 -31.85 16.00 -9.79
CA SER A 385 -31.99 14.54 -9.85
C SER A 385 -31.77 13.86 -8.50
N TRP A 386 -31.13 14.56 -7.55
CA TRP A 386 -30.75 14.05 -6.24
C TRP A 386 -31.74 14.39 -5.13
N ASP A 387 -33.02 14.63 -5.43
CA ASP A 387 -33.96 15.18 -4.45
C ASP A 387 -34.21 14.23 -3.27
N VAL A 388 -33.56 14.50 -2.13
CA VAL A 388 -33.65 13.71 -0.88
C VAL A 388 -34.58 14.40 0.14
N TYR A 389 -35.14 15.57 -0.16
CA TYR A 389 -35.95 16.34 0.79
C TYR A 389 -37.44 16.27 0.45
N PRO A 390 -38.17 15.28 0.98
CA PRO A 390 -39.61 15.15 0.72
C PRO A 390 -40.45 16.32 1.26
N GLU A 391 -39.88 17.15 2.13
CA GLU A 391 -40.56 18.30 2.76
C GLU A 391 -40.27 19.65 2.09
N SER A 392 -39.42 19.69 1.05
CA SER A 392 -39.14 20.94 0.36
C SER A 392 -40.36 21.36 -0.48
N ASN A 393 -40.81 22.61 -0.34
CA ASN A 393 -41.89 23.17 -1.17
C ASN A 393 -41.46 23.43 -2.63
N MET A 394 -40.20 23.16 -2.96
CA MET A 394 -39.65 23.37 -4.30
C MET A 394 -39.90 22.10 -5.13
N SER A 395 -40.69 22.23 -6.21
CA SER A 395 -40.89 21.10 -7.11
C SER A 395 -39.60 20.77 -7.86
N ARG A 396 -39.51 19.53 -8.35
CA ARG A 396 -38.35 19.06 -9.14
C ARG A 396 -38.14 19.90 -10.40
N GLU A 397 -39.21 20.34 -11.05
CA GLU A 397 -39.14 21.21 -12.23
C GLU A 397 -38.53 22.57 -11.87
N THR A 398 -38.91 23.15 -10.73
CA THR A 398 -38.31 24.39 -10.25
C THR A 398 -36.85 24.19 -9.86
N ALA A 399 -36.50 23.08 -9.20
CA ALA A 399 -35.12 22.78 -8.86
C ALA A 399 -34.21 22.67 -10.10
N ARG A 400 -34.74 22.15 -11.23
CA ARG A 400 -34.01 22.05 -12.51
C ARG A 400 -33.58 23.39 -13.09
N GLU A 401 -34.32 24.46 -12.83
CA GLU A 401 -33.93 25.81 -13.26
C GLU A 401 -32.62 26.27 -12.60
N TYR A 402 -32.26 25.62 -11.49
CA TYR A 402 -31.06 25.90 -10.71
C TYR A 402 -29.95 24.85 -10.88
N ASP A 403 -30.04 23.96 -11.87
CA ASP A 403 -29.00 22.97 -12.21
C ASP A 403 -27.83 23.61 -12.98
N SER A 404 -27.34 24.74 -12.46
CA SER A 404 -26.10 25.38 -12.87
C SER A 404 -25.55 26.25 -11.74
N VAL A 405 -24.24 26.44 -11.73
CA VAL A 405 -23.57 27.26 -10.71
C VAL A 405 -24.10 28.68 -10.69
N ASP A 406 -24.23 29.32 -11.85
CA ASP A 406 -24.69 30.71 -11.91
C ASP A 406 -26.15 30.84 -11.44
N ALA A 407 -26.97 29.83 -11.71
CA ALA A 407 -28.33 29.80 -11.17
C ALA A 407 -28.33 29.61 -9.65
N MET A 408 -27.51 28.72 -9.10
CA MET A 408 -27.36 28.58 -7.64
C MET A 408 -26.77 29.82 -6.98
N ARG A 409 -25.85 30.54 -7.63
CA ARG A 409 -25.33 31.83 -7.12
C ARG A 409 -26.43 32.88 -7.06
N ARG A 410 -27.27 32.96 -8.11
CA ARG A 410 -28.44 33.85 -8.12
C ARG A 410 -29.42 33.46 -7.02
N LEU A 411 -29.69 32.16 -6.84
CA LEU A 411 -30.55 31.66 -5.76
C LEU A 411 -30.00 32.04 -4.39
N ALA A 412 -28.71 31.79 -4.13
CA ALA A 412 -28.05 32.14 -2.88
C ALA A 412 -28.06 33.66 -2.61
N ALA A 413 -27.94 34.49 -3.65
CA ALA A 413 -27.97 35.94 -3.51
C ALA A 413 -29.33 36.46 -3.05
N VAL A 414 -30.43 35.84 -3.49
CA VAL A 414 -31.80 36.31 -3.21
C VAL A 414 -32.39 35.63 -1.97
N ALA A 415 -32.10 34.35 -1.75
CA ALA A 415 -32.77 33.53 -0.75
C ALA A 415 -32.08 33.51 0.63
N LEU A 416 -30.77 33.83 0.71
CA LEU A 416 -30.02 33.65 1.95
C LEU A 416 -29.85 34.95 2.76
N PRO A 417 -29.90 34.88 4.11
CA PRO A 417 -29.76 36.05 4.96
C PRO A 417 -28.34 36.62 4.96
N SER A 418 -28.25 37.95 5.09
CA SER A 418 -27.00 38.70 5.20
C SER A 418 -26.49 38.86 6.64
N VAL A 419 -27.01 38.07 7.57
CA VAL A 419 -26.57 38.04 8.98
C VAL A 419 -26.42 36.61 9.46
N VAL A 420 -25.49 36.36 10.38
CA VAL A 420 -25.38 35.10 11.13
C VAL A 420 -25.94 35.30 12.53
N SER A 421 -26.66 34.31 13.06
CA SER A 421 -27.24 34.41 14.41
C SER A 421 -26.15 34.47 15.48
N LYS A 422 -26.35 35.29 16.52
CA LYS A 422 -25.39 35.44 17.63
C LYS A 422 -25.03 34.09 18.26
N LYS A 423 -26.02 33.23 18.45
CA LYS A 423 -25.86 31.88 19.00
C LYS A 423 -24.93 30.99 18.15
N THR A 424 -24.99 31.08 16.82
CA THR A 424 -24.10 30.30 15.94
C THR A 424 -22.66 30.81 16.02
N ALA A 425 -22.50 32.14 16.01
CA ALA A 425 -21.20 32.77 16.16
C ALA A 425 -20.54 32.38 17.50
N GLU A 426 -21.29 32.45 18.61
CA GLU A 426 -20.80 32.07 19.94
C GLU A 426 -20.33 30.61 20.02
N VAL A 427 -21.06 29.68 19.39
CA VAL A 427 -20.65 28.26 19.35
C VAL A 427 -19.36 28.07 18.55
N LEU A 428 -19.22 28.78 17.43
CA LEU A 428 -17.99 28.72 16.63
C LEU A 428 -16.80 29.30 17.41
N ASP A 429 -16.99 30.46 18.04
CA ASP A 429 -15.98 31.13 18.85
C ASP A 429 -15.51 30.25 20.00
N GLU A 430 -16.46 29.60 20.67
CA GLU A 430 -16.14 28.67 21.73
C GLU A 430 -15.32 27.48 21.22
N PHE A 431 -15.69 26.87 20.10
CA PHE A 431 -14.92 25.74 19.58
C PHE A 431 -13.50 26.14 19.20
N ILE A 432 -13.36 27.25 18.47
CA ILE A 432 -12.05 27.76 18.04
C ILE A 432 -11.18 28.10 19.25
N THR A 433 -11.77 28.74 20.27
CA THR A 433 -11.03 29.22 21.45
C THR A 433 -10.74 28.12 22.45
N LYS A 434 -11.74 27.30 22.79
CA LYS A 434 -11.61 26.31 23.86
C LYS A 434 -11.08 24.96 23.38
N VAL A 435 -11.31 24.58 22.12
CA VAL A 435 -10.91 23.26 21.60
C VAL A 435 -9.66 23.35 20.75
N LEU A 436 -9.61 24.31 19.82
CA LEU A 436 -8.44 24.48 18.97
C LEU A 436 -7.37 25.36 19.63
N HIS A 437 -7.72 26.04 20.73
CA HIS A 437 -6.87 27.00 21.42
C HIS A 437 -6.37 28.12 20.49
N LEU A 438 -7.21 28.51 19.53
CA LEU A 438 -6.95 29.61 18.61
C LEU A 438 -7.86 30.80 18.96
N PRO A 439 -7.46 32.06 18.72
CA PRO A 439 -8.32 33.21 19.04
C PRO A 439 -9.60 33.19 18.21
N ALA A 440 -10.77 33.50 18.76
CA ALA A 440 -12.00 33.63 17.96
C ALA A 440 -11.85 34.65 16.81
N PRO A 441 -12.51 34.47 15.65
CA PRO A 441 -12.48 35.46 14.57
C PRO A 441 -13.11 36.78 15.00
N GLU A 442 -12.50 37.90 14.61
CA GLU A 442 -13.01 39.24 14.96
C GLU A 442 -14.37 39.54 14.31
N GLN A 443 -14.61 39.01 13.11
CA GLN A 443 -15.87 39.14 12.40
C GLN A 443 -16.22 37.85 11.66
N HIS A 444 -17.42 37.34 11.94
CA HIS A 444 -17.97 36.17 11.24
C HIS A 444 -18.52 36.54 9.87
N LYS A 445 -18.31 35.66 8.88
CA LYS A 445 -19.01 35.76 7.59
C LYS A 445 -20.51 35.52 7.78
N THR A 446 -21.32 36.22 6.99
CA THR A 446 -22.77 36.07 6.96
C THR A 446 -23.15 34.74 6.29
N VAL A 447 -24.40 34.26 6.43
CA VAL A 447 -24.84 33.00 5.79
C VAL A 447 -24.65 33.08 4.27
N GLN A 448 -25.14 34.17 3.67
CA GLN A 448 -24.92 34.47 2.27
C GLN A 448 -23.42 34.51 1.92
N GLY A 449 -22.59 35.16 2.75
CA GLY A 449 -21.15 35.27 2.55
C GLY A 449 -20.43 33.92 2.58
N VAL A 450 -20.84 33.00 3.47
CA VAL A 450 -20.30 31.62 3.56
C VAL A 450 -20.63 30.84 2.30
N VAL A 451 -21.90 30.80 1.89
CA VAL A 451 -22.31 30.05 0.69
C VAL A 451 -21.67 30.63 -0.56
N GLN A 452 -21.60 31.96 -0.67
CA GLN A 452 -20.88 32.59 -1.78
C GLN A 452 -19.40 32.22 -1.75
N ALA A 453 -18.72 32.24 -0.60
CA ALA A 453 -17.31 31.83 -0.53
C ALA A 453 -17.08 30.37 -0.95
N ILE A 454 -18.03 29.48 -0.66
CA ILE A 454 -18.00 28.08 -1.11
C ILE A 454 -18.24 27.98 -2.62
N LEU A 455 -19.26 28.66 -3.16
CA LEU A 455 -19.56 28.67 -4.61
C LEU A 455 -18.50 29.42 -5.44
N HIS A 456 -17.70 30.25 -4.79
CA HIS A 456 -16.51 30.89 -5.35
C HIS A 456 -15.23 30.12 -5.00
N SER A 457 -15.31 28.98 -4.32
CA SER A 457 -14.16 28.11 -4.13
C SER A 457 -13.66 27.69 -5.50
N ASP A 458 -12.35 27.74 -5.68
CA ASP A 458 -11.71 27.47 -6.96
C ASP A 458 -11.90 26.01 -7.41
N ARG A 459 -12.37 25.13 -6.52
CA ARG A 459 -12.47 23.68 -6.75
C ARG A 459 -13.86 23.16 -6.51
N LEU A 460 -14.73 23.42 -7.47
CA LEU A 460 -16.12 23.05 -7.46
C LEU A 460 -16.34 21.80 -8.33
N VAL A 461 -17.07 20.83 -7.81
CA VAL A 461 -17.46 19.62 -8.55
C VAL A 461 -18.94 19.71 -8.85
N GLU A 462 -19.27 19.71 -10.13
CA GLU A 462 -20.64 19.82 -10.63
C GLU A 462 -21.13 18.46 -11.12
N ASP A 463 -22.17 17.92 -10.48
CA ASP A 463 -22.90 16.76 -10.98
C ASP A 463 -24.38 17.09 -11.12
N PHE A 464 -24.69 17.72 -12.25
CA PHE A 464 -26.05 18.01 -12.70
C PHE A 464 -26.59 16.93 -13.66
N ALA A 465 -25.82 15.87 -13.92
CA ALA A 465 -26.09 14.98 -15.05
C ALA A 465 -27.28 14.05 -14.79
N HIS A 466 -28.15 13.92 -15.78
CA HIS A 466 -29.27 12.96 -15.81
C HIS A 466 -28.88 11.58 -16.36
N HIS A 467 -27.58 11.32 -16.52
CA HIS A 467 -27.07 10.19 -17.28
C HIS A 467 -26.88 8.90 -16.49
N HIS A 468 -27.27 8.89 -15.21
CA HIS A 468 -27.18 7.70 -14.38
C HIS A 468 -28.55 7.11 -14.17
N GLU A 469 -28.70 5.83 -14.49
CA GLU A 469 -29.98 5.12 -14.43
C GLU A 469 -30.35 4.78 -12.98
N THR A 470 -29.35 4.71 -12.09
CA THR A 470 -29.55 4.39 -10.67
C THR A 470 -28.78 5.31 -9.72
N ARG A 471 -29.33 5.51 -8.52
CA ARG A 471 -28.67 6.27 -7.41
C ARG A 471 -27.31 5.68 -7.03
N ARG A 472 -27.13 4.37 -7.17
CA ARG A 472 -25.87 3.67 -6.90
C ARG A 472 -24.75 4.11 -7.85
N GLU A 473 -25.06 4.24 -9.15
CA GLU A 473 -24.08 4.69 -10.15
C GLU A 473 -23.64 6.12 -9.89
N GLN A 474 -24.57 6.99 -9.51
CA GLN A 474 -24.26 8.37 -9.13
C GLN A 474 -23.34 8.40 -7.90
N LEU A 475 -23.62 7.60 -6.88
CA LEU A 475 -22.77 7.50 -5.68
C LEU A 475 -21.36 6.98 -6.03
N MET A 476 -21.24 5.94 -6.86
CA MET A 476 -19.93 5.43 -7.30
C MET A 476 -19.16 6.46 -8.15
N TYR A 477 -19.85 7.25 -8.95
CA TYR A 477 -19.26 8.35 -9.71
C TYR A 477 -18.72 9.44 -8.78
N LEU A 478 -19.52 9.88 -7.80
CA LEU A 478 -19.12 10.85 -6.78
C LEU A 478 -17.93 10.37 -5.96
N THR A 479 -17.94 9.11 -5.53
CA THR A 479 -16.82 8.44 -4.86
C THR A 479 -15.52 8.61 -5.63
N ARG A 480 -15.54 8.29 -6.94
CA ARG A 480 -14.35 8.38 -7.79
C ARG A 480 -13.88 9.82 -7.95
N MET A 481 -14.79 10.79 -8.03
CA MET A 481 -14.43 12.21 -8.10
C MET A 481 -13.77 12.69 -6.80
N LEU A 482 -14.27 12.25 -5.65
CA LEU A 482 -13.70 12.57 -4.34
C LEU A 482 -12.31 11.98 -4.15
N GLU A 483 -12.13 10.70 -4.49
CA GLU A 483 -10.83 10.04 -4.46
C GLU A 483 -9.81 10.78 -5.35
N ALA A 484 -10.23 11.17 -6.57
CA ALA A 484 -9.39 11.93 -7.49
C ALA A 484 -8.97 13.29 -6.92
N GLU A 485 -9.86 13.99 -6.23
CA GLU A 485 -9.55 15.29 -5.64
C GLU A 485 -8.60 15.18 -4.45
N VAL A 486 -8.80 14.16 -3.62
CA VAL A 486 -7.94 13.88 -2.48
C VAL A 486 -6.53 13.59 -2.93
N HIS A 487 -6.39 12.74 -3.96
CA HIS A 487 -5.10 12.48 -4.56
C HIS A 487 -4.45 13.79 -5.05
N ARG A 488 -5.22 14.72 -5.63
CA ARG A 488 -4.72 16.04 -6.05
C ARG A 488 -4.24 16.89 -4.88
N VAL A 489 -4.90 16.82 -3.73
CA VAL A 489 -4.53 17.61 -2.55
C VAL A 489 -3.33 17.02 -1.82
N ASN A 490 -3.27 15.70 -1.67
CA ASN A 490 -2.14 15.02 -1.04
C ASN A 490 -0.84 15.26 -1.81
N ALA A 491 -0.91 15.24 -3.13
CA ALA A 491 0.21 15.62 -3.99
C ALA A 491 0.71 17.05 -3.72
N GLY A 492 -0.19 17.99 -3.39
CA GLY A 492 0.18 19.36 -3.02
C GLY A 492 0.95 19.45 -1.69
N ILE A 493 0.66 18.57 -0.74
CA ILE A 493 1.26 18.55 0.61
C ILE A 493 2.66 17.98 0.61
N GLU A 494 2.85 16.86 -0.09
CA GLU A 494 4.17 16.21 -0.19
C GLU A 494 5.21 17.19 -0.76
N ASN A 495 4.79 18.03 -1.72
CA ASN A 495 5.60 19.11 -2.27
C ASN A 495 5.99 20.18 -1.23
N GLU A 496 5.06 20.52 -0.33
CA GLU A 496 5.30 21.52 0.73
C GLU A 496 6.27 20.99 1.80
N GLN A 497 6.09 19.75 2.27
CA GLN A 497 6.96 19.12 3.27
C GLN A 497 8.37 18.86 2.76
N ALA A 498 8.49 18.54 1.47
CA ALA A 498 9.77 18.42 0.80
C ALA A 498 10.58 19.71 0.91
N LYS A 499 9.96 20.90 0.76
CA LYS A 499 10.66 22.18 0.90
C LYS A 499 11.21 22.40 2.32
N LEU A 500 10.48 21.98 3.35
CA LEU A 500 10.83 22.22 4.75
C LEU A 500 11.99 21.36 5.26
N ARG A 501 12.05 20.04 4.99
CA ARG A 501 13.17 19.23 5.51
C ARG A 501 14.52 19.67 4.93
N ASN A 502 14.51 20.27 3.73
CA ASN A 502 15.73 20.80 3.12
C ASN A 502 16.25 22.03 3.89
N GLN A 503 15.35 22.84 4.45
CA GLN A 503 15.73 23.98 5.27
C GLN A 503 16.35 23.57 6.61
N VAL A 504 15.84 22.51 7.25
CA VAL A 504 16.35 21.99 8.54
C VAL A 504 17.73 21.35 8.40
N LYS A 505 17.93 20.53 7.36
CA LYS A 505 19.24 19.90 7.12
C LYS A 505 20.34 20.96 6.92
N ALA A 506 20.01 22.08 6.29
CA ALA A 506 20.93 23.20 6.10
C ALA A 506 21.32 23.92 7.40
N GLN A 507 20.54 23.77 8.47
CA GLN A 507 20.82 24.38 9.77
C GLN A 507 21.68 23.48 10.67
N LEU A 508 21.43 22.17 10.68
CA LEU A 508 22.16 21.23 11.54
C LEU A 508 23.66 21.19 11.21
N VAL A 509 23.99 21.19 9.91
CA VAL A 509 25.38 21.18 9.45
C VAL A 509 26.14 22.43 9.93
N ARG A 510 25.47 23.58 10.05
CA ARG A 510 26.11 24.80 10.56
C ARG A 510 26.46 24.72 12.05
N ARG A 511 25.84 23.80 12.79
CA ARG A 511 25.98 23.68 14.24
C ARG A 511 27.06 22.68 14.64
N THR A 512 27.14 21.54 13.96
CA THR A 512 28.20 20.55 14.25
C THR A 512 29.59 21.12 13.96
N MET A 513 29.71 21.95 12.91
CA MET A 513 30.99 22.61 12.61
C MET A 513 31.41 23.64 13.64
N SER A 514 30.48 24.20 14.42
CA SER A 514 30.84 25.13 15.50
C SER A 514 31.22 24.41 16.79
N GLU A 515 30.72 23.20 17.04
CA GLU A 515 30.94 22.47 18.31
C GLU A 515 32.29 21.74 18.34
N GLU A 516 32.75 21.19 17.21
CA GLU A 516 34.08 20.56 17.14
C GLU A 516 35.25 21.54 17.31
N GLU A 517 35.03 22.85 17.06
CA GLU A 517 36.05 23.87 17.32
C GLU A 517 36.24 24.17 18.82
N GLU A 518 35.28 23.81 19.70
CA GLU A 518 35.32 24.17 21.12
C GLU A 518 35.85 23.08 22.06
N GLU A 519 35.61 21.78 21.81
CA GLU A 519 35.96 20.71 22.76
C GLU A 519 37.46 20.40 22.88
N GLY A 520 38.29 20.86 21.94
CA GLY A 520 39.74 20.64 21.99
C GLY A 520 40.50 21.37 23.12
N ASN A 521 39.82 22.14 23.99
CA ASN A 521 40.48 23.18 24.80
C ASN A 521 40.35 23.08 26.34
N ALA A 522 39.76 22.04 26.94
CA ALA A 522 39.49 22.04 28.39
C ALA A 522 39.74 20.71 29.15
N SER A 523 40.90 20.57 29.80
CA SER A 523 41.07 19.69 30.98
C SER A 523 42.20 20.18 31.92
N GLY A 524 41.86 20.55 33.18
CA GLY A 524 42.83 20.72 34.29
C GLY A 524 42.42 21.51 35.57
N SER A 525 42.28 20.78 36.71
CA SER A 525 42.84 21.07 38.09
C SER A 525 41.98 21.62 39.27
N SER A 526 42.29 21.15 40.52
CA SER A 526 41.79 21.61 41.85
C SER A 526 42.86 21.63 42.98
N GLY A 527 42.74 22.52 44.01
CA GLY A 527 43.33 22.35 45.38
C GLY A 527 43.77 23.56 46.31
N SER A 528 42.99 23.82 47.40
CA SER A 528 43.29 24.25 48.82
C SER A 528 43.59 25.71 49.34
N GLY A 529 42.83 26.18 50.38
CA GLY A 529 43.34 26.75 51.68
C GLY A 529 43.08 28.22 52.19
N SER A 530 42.25 28.39 53.26
CA SER A 530 42.27 29.31 54.47
C SER A 530 41.78 30.81 54.54
N SER A 531 40.84 31.03 55.51
CA SER A 531 40.59 32.13 56.50
C SER A 531 40.08 33.56 56.15
N GLY A 532 38.95 33.98 56.78
CA GLY A 532 38.75 35.36 57.34
C GLY A 532 37.39 36.09 57.16
N ASN A 533 36.63 36.24 58.27
CA ASN A 533 35.67 37.31 58.68
C ASN A 533 34.47 37.80 57.82
N GLY A 534 33.30 37.93 58.49
CA GLY A 534 32.48 39.17 58.42
C GLY A 534 30.96 39.09 58.18
N SER A 535 30.19 39.02 59.28
CA SER A 535 28.92 39.73 59.57
C SER A 535 27.65 39.66 58.68
N ALA A 536 26.55 39.26 59.36
CA ALA A 536 25.21 39.88 59.45
C ALA A 536 24.33 39.93 58.16
N ALA A 537 23.00 39.84 58.17
CA ALA A 537 21.95 39.92 59.18
C ALA A 537 20.65 39.31 58.63
N ALA A 538 19.72 38.95 59.54
CA ALA A 538 18.24 39.10 59.50
C ALA A 538 17.49 38.82 58.19
N GLY A 539 16.39 38.09 58.12
CA GLY A 539 15.35 37.60 59.03
C GLY A 539 14.29 36.98 58.09
N SER A 540 13.06 36.65 58.41
CA SER A 540 12.24 36.69 59.61
C SER A 540 10.94 35.99 59.20
N VAL A 541 10.49 35.05 60.03
CA VAL A 541 9.11 34.63 60.34
C VAL A 541 7.96 34.50 59.29
N SER A 542 7.17 33.46 59.60
CA SER A 542 5.69 33.42 59.66
C SER A 542 4.95 33.02 58.38
N SER A 543 3.84 32.27 58.40
CA SER A 543 3.06 31.53 59.41
C SER A 543 1.71 31.19 58.74
N VAL A 544 1.18 29.96 58.96
CA VAL A 544 -0.24 29.65 59.34
C VAL A 544 -1.33 30.13 58.34
N VAL A 545 -2.24 29.30 57.80
CA VAL A 545 -3.47 28.75 58.41
C VAL A 545 -4.16 27.78 57.41
N ALA A 546 -4.76 26.75 57.99
CA ALA A 546 -5.72 25.72 57.56
C ALA A 546 -6.70 26.01 56.40
N GLN A 547 -7.12 24.93 55.73
CA GLN A 547 -8.53 24.53 55.72
C GLN A 547 -8.72 23.05 55.38
N GLU A 548 -9.62 22.43 56.15
CA GLU A 548 -10.17 21.07 56.09
C GLU A 548 -10.95 20.84 54.79
N ASP A 549 -11.00 19.60 54.29
CA ASP A 549 -12.28 18.97 53.91
C ASP A 549 -12.09 17.46 53.67
N ASP A 550 -12.96 16.74 54.38
CA ASP A 550 -13.27 15.33 54.44
C ASP A 550 -13.43 14.61 53.10
N SER A 551 -12.95 13.38 53.03
CA SER A 551 -13.80 12.23 52.63
C SER A 551 -13.04 10.93 52.90
N ASP A 552 -13.44 10.28 54.00
CA ASP A 552 -13.25 8.86 54.24
C ASP A 552 -13.91 8.06 53.10
N ASP A 553 -13.17 7.11 52.53
CA ASP A 553 -13.74 5.87 51.98
C ASP A 553 -12.65 4.81 52.12
N ASP A 554 -12.78 4.09 53.24
CA ASP A 554 -12.21 2.77 53.48
C ASP A 554 -12.79 1.81 52.43
N ASP A 555 -11.94 1.08 51.73
CA ASP A 555 -12.21 -0.30 51.34
C ASP A 555 -10.85 -0.99 51.19
N ASP A 556 -10.46 -1.60 52.32
CA ASP A 556 -9.54 -2.73 52.40
C ASP A 556 -10.00 -3.83 51.44
N ASP A 557 -9.08 -4.35 50.63
CA ASP A 557 -9.01 -5.80 50.39
C ASP A 557 -7.54 -6.11 50.10
N ASP A 558 -6.88 -6.49 51.18
CA ASP A 558 -5.71 -7.34 51.20
C ASP A 558 -5.95 -8.57 50.32
N ASP A 559 -4.96 -8.93 49.50
CA ASP A 559 -4.50 -10.31 49.44
C ASP A 559 -3.06 -10.29 48.92
N ASP A 560 -2.17 -10.44 49.90
CA ASP A 560 -0.79 -10.87 49.76
C ASP A 560 -0.73 -12.17 48.94
N ASP A 561 0.25 -12.25 48.04
CA ASP A 561 1.07 -13.45 47.93
C ASP A 561 2.44 -13.01 47.40
N ASP A 562 3.33 -12.83 48.38
CA ASP A 562 4.77 -12.90 48.23
C ASP A 562 5.15 -14.22 47.55
N ASP A 563 6.07 -14.15 46.58
CA ASP A 563 7.13 -15.16 46.50
C ASP A 563 8.36 -14.50 45.85
N ASP A 564 9.30 -14.21 46.74
CA ASP A 564 10.70 -13.89 46.50
C ASP A 564 11.37 -14.96 45.64
N GLU A 565 12.03 -14.56 44.55
CA GLU A 565 13.34 -15.13 44.21
C GLU A 565 14.27 -13.99 43.74
N GLU A 566 15.04 -13.50 44.70
CA GLU A 566 16.34 -12.88 44.46
C GLU A 566 17.21 -13.87 43.68
N GLU A 567 17.86 -13.47 42.58
CA GLU A 567 19.24 -13.88 42.31
C GLU A 567 20.02 -12.75 41.63
N GLU A 568 20.89 -12.15 42.43
CA GLU A 568 22.32 -11.96 42.18
C GLU A 568 22.72 -11.22 40.89
N ALA A 569 23.10 -9.97 41.11
CA ALA A 569 24.03 -9.24 40.29
C ALA A 569 25.42 -9.89 40.38
N GLU A 570 25.95 -10.38 39.27
CA GLU A 570 27.40 -10.49 39.10
C GLU A 570 27.86 -9.46 38.07
N ASP A 571 28.49 -8.43 38.62
CA ASP A 571 29.50 -7.61 37.98
C ASP A 571 30.62 -8.51 37.47
N ASP A 572 30.89 -8.47 36.16
CA ASP A 572 32.21 -8.79 35.64
C ASP A 572 32.68 -7.64 34.74
N ASP A 573 33.36 -6.72 35.42
CA ASP A 573 34.39 -5.86 34.85
C ASP A 573 35.50 -6.75 34.27
N ASP A 574 35.64 -6.75 32.94
CA ASP A 574 36.92 -7.06 32.30
C ASP A 574 37.21 -6.03 31.21
N ASP A 575 37.85 -4.97 31.66
CA ASP A 575 38.80 -4.19 30.88
C ASP A 575 39.87 -5.13 30.30
N ASP A 576 39.84 -5.38 28.98
CA ASP A 576 41.07 -5.71 28.27
C ASP A 576 41.29 -4.81 27.05
N ALA A 577 42.16 -3.84 27.30
CA ALA A 577 42.76 -2.94 26.35
C ALA A 577 43.69 -3.69 25.39
N GLY A 578 43.10 -4.32 24.36
CA GLY A 578 43.81 -4.90 23.22
C GLY A 578 44.17 -3.87 22.16
N ASN A 579 45.20 -3.07 22.43
CA ASN A 579 45.92 -2.23 21.47
C ASN A 579 46.32 -3.02 20.20
N ASN A 580 45.69 -2.74 19.05
CA ASN A 580 46.27 -3.09 17.76
C ASN A 580 46.01 -2.00 16.72
N SER A 581 46.94 -1.06 16.66
CA SER A 581 47.15 -0.12 15.56
C SER A 581 47.52 -0.88 14.28
N GLY A 582 46.51 -1.39 13.57
CA GLY A 582 46.63 -1.90 12.21
C GLY A 582 46.33 -0.77 11.23
N VAL A 583 47.39 -0.07 10.80
CA VAL A 583 47.38 0.81 9.64
C VAL A 583 46.86 0.01 8.44
N PHE A 584 45.63 0.27 8.01
CA PHE A 584 45.16 -0.12 6.68
C PHE A 584 45.07 1.13 5.83
N GLU A 585 45.93 1.14 4.82
CA GLU A 585 46.09 2.19 3.84
C GLU A 585 44.76 2.47 3.13
N ASP A 586 44.44 3.76 3.05
CA ASP A 586 43.37 4.37 2.27
C ASP A 586 43.63 4.10 0.78
N GLU A 587 43.27 2.91 0.29
CA GLU A 587 43.26 2.58 -1.15
C GLU A 587 42.04 3.24 -1.80
N ARG A 588 42.13 4.57 -1.96
CA ARG A 588 41.25 5.32 -2.86
C ARG A 588 41.51 4.87 -4.28
N VAL A 589 40.77 3.86 -4.74
CA VAL A 589 40.65 3.53 -6.16
C VAL A 589 39.90 4.67 -6.86
N ARG A 590 40.66 5.67 -7.29
CA ARG A 590 40.20 6.65 -8.28
C ARG A 590 40.18 5.96 -9.64
N VAL A 591 39.01 5.49 -10.07
CA VAL A 591 38.81 5.12 -11.48
C VAL A 591 38.75 6.40 -12.31
N TYR A 592 39.87 6.71 -12.97
CA TYR A 592 39.88 7.67 -14.07
C TYR A 592 39.25 7.01 -15.30
N VAL A 593 38.07 7.47 -15.71
CA VAL A 593 37.56 7.21 -17.06
C VAL A 593 38.32 8.13 -18.01
N ASN A 594 39.39 7.60 -18.63
CA ASN A 594 40.08 8.24 -19.73
C ASN A 594 39.25 8.02 -21.01
N MET A 595 38.51 9.04 -21.43
CA MET A 595 37.99 9.09 -22.80
C MET A 595 39.09 9.67 -23.68
N ASN A 596 39.81 8.81 -24.40
CA ASN A 596 40.49 9.20 -25.62
C ASN A 596 40.18 8.17 -26.70
N GLU A 597 39.57 8.69 -27.77
CA GLU A 597 39.43 8.05 -29.07
C GLU A 597 40.83 7.74 -29.64
N GLY A 598 41.02 6.55 -30.18
CA GLY A 598 42.22 6.20 -30.94
C GLY A 598 42.44 4.70 -31.09
N ASP A 599 42.12 4.21 -32.30
CA ASP A 599 42.66 3.03 -32.98
C ASP A 599 42.72 1.68 -32.25
N VAL A 600 41.80 0.77 -32.62
CA VAL A 600 41.93 -0.67 -32.34
C VAL A 600 41.86 -1.49 -33.63
N ASP A 601 42.94 -2.24 -33.79
CA ASP A 601 43.30 -3.31 -34.75
C ASP A 601 42.21 -4.40 -34.93
N PRO A 602 41.86 -4.81 -36.17
CA PRO A 602 40.73 -5.72 -36.45
C PRO A 602 41.10 -7.22 -36.41
N SER A 603 41.94 -7.67 -35.46
CA SER A 603 42.48 -9.04 -35.52
C SER A 603 42.35 -9.88 -34.24
N TYR A 604 41.18 -9.92 -33.57
CA TYR A 604 40.83 -11.03 -32.65
C TYR A 604 39.32 -11.37 -32.67
N PRO A 605 38.94 -12.67 -32.56
CA PRO A 605 37.56 -13.12 -32.70
C PRO A 605 36.74 -12.87 -31.43
N THR A 606 35.60 -12.22 -31.59
CA THR A 606 34.59 -11.96 -30.55
C THR A 606 33.89 -13.26 -30.13
N ALA A 607 34.31 -13.83 -29.01
CA ALA A 607 33.59 -14.89 -28.32
C ALA A 607 32.50 -14.29 -27.39
N GLY A 608 31.24 -14.46 -27.81
CA GLY A 608 30.07 -14.73 -26.97
C GLY A 608 29.79 -13.82 -25.77
N VAL A 609 29.03 -12.74 -25.99
CA VAL A 609 28.26 -12.09 -24.92
C VAL A 609 27.10 -13.01 -24.50
N SER A 610 27.06 -13.30 -23.20
CA SER A 610 26.16 -14.24 -22.53
C SER A 610 24.67 -13.90 -22.70
N ARG A 611 23.88 -14.93 -23.04
CA ARG A 611 22.43 -14.91 -23.26
C ARG A 611 21.70 -15.02 -21.92
N PHE A 612 20.68 -14.20 -21.71
CA PHE A 612 19.71 -14.32 -20.61
C PHE A 612 19.18 -15.77 -20.50
N PRO A 613 18.89 -16.29 -19.29
CA PRO A 613 18.24 -17.59 -19.15
C PRO A 613 16.85 -17.52 -19.81
N TYR A 614 16.70 -18.21 -20.95
CA TYR A 614 15.47 -18.22 -21.73
C TYR A 614 14.35 -18.89 -20.93
N CYS A 615 13.26 -18.16 -20.66
CA CYS A 615 12.01 -18.77 -20.24
C CYS A 615 11.54 -19.72 -21.37
N ARG A 616 11.32 -20.99 -21.05
CA ARG A 616 10.75 -21.95 -22.02
C ARG A 616 9.25 -21.64 -22.15
N PRO A 617 8.71 -21.46 -23.37
CA PRO A 617 7.28 -21.26 -23.53
C PRO A 617 6.49 -22.50 -23.11
N HIS A 618 5.30 -22.23 -22.58
CA HIS A 618 4.31 -23.22 -22.17
C HIS A 618 4.06 -24.23 -23.31
N PRO A 619 3.83 -25.53 -23.02
CA PRO A 619 3.56 -26.55 -24.02
C PRO A 619 2.50 -26.14 -25.04
N ASP A 620 1.39 -25.54 -24.60
CA ASP A 620 0.30 -25.13 -25.49
C ASP A 620 0.73 -24.07 -26.51
N LEU A 621 1.52 -23.07 -26.10
CA LEU A 621 2.04 -22.06 -27.02
C LEU A 621 3.01 -22.71 -28.02
N ARG A 622 3.86 -23.63 -27.55
CA ARG A 622 4.84 -24.33 -28.38
C ARG A 622 4.17 -25.22 -29.42
N ASP A 623 3.19 -26.02 -29.00
CA ASP A 623 2.44 -26.93 -29.86
C ASP A 623 1.59 -26.13 -30.86
N TRP A 624 0.99 -25.02 -30.42
CA TRP A 624 0.30 -24.09 -31.30
C TRP A 624 1.25 -23.50 -32.35
N LEU A 625 2.40 -22.95 -31.96
CA LEU A 625 3.40 -22.41 -32.89
C LEU A 625 3.91 -23.46 -33.88
N GLN A 626 4.18 -24.68 -33.41
CA GLN A 626 4.59 -25.79 -34.26
C GLN A 626 3.49 -26.16 -35.27
N SER A 627 2.23 -26.22 -34.83
CA SER A 627 1.09 -26.52 -35.71
C SER A 627 0.90 -25.48 -36.82
N LYS A 628 1.36 -24.24 -36.58
CA LYS A 628 1.30 -23.12 -37.55
C LYS A 628 2.56 -22.98 -38.40
N GLY A 629 3.59 -23.79 -38.15
CA GLY A 629 4.92 -23.62 -38.75
C GLY A 629 5.49 -22.24 -38.44
N LEU A 630 5.53 -21.90 -37.15
CA LEU A 630 6.03 -20.65 -36.55
C LEU A 630 6.98 -20.93 -35.37
N GLN A 631 7.55 -22.14 -35.26
CA GLN A 631 8.40 -22.52 -34.12
C GLN A 631 9.65 -21.62 -33.98
N GLU A 632 10.09 -20.97 -35.05
CA GLU A 632 11.19 -20.00 -35.04
C GLU A 632 10.89 -18.75 -34.21
N LEU A 633 9.62 -18.46 -33.92
CA LEU A 633 9.20 -17.30 -33.12
C LEU A 633 9.30 -17.51 -31.61
N THR A 634 9.52 -18.76 -31.17
CA THR A 634 9.61 -19.15 -29.75
C THR A 634 10.51 -18.21 -28.94
N SER A 635 11.72 -17.94 -29.43
CA SER A 635 12.68 -17.08 -28.74
C SER A 635 12.30 -15.60 -28.77
N ALA A 636 11.67 -15.14 -29.86
CA ALA A 636 11.23 -13.75 -30.00
C ALA A 636 10.04 -13.45 -29.06
N LEU A 637 9.08 -14.37 -28.96
CA LEU A 637 7.93 -14.26 -28.06
C LEU A 637 8.35 -14.33 -26.59
N ALA A 638 9.23 -15.27 -26.23
CA ALA A 638 9.80 -15.33 -24.88
C ALA A 638 10.55 -14.03 -24.50
N SER A 639 11.25 -13.39 -25.45
CA SER A 639 11.91 -12.09 -25.22
C SER A 639 10.95 -10.91 -25.03
N LEU A 640 9.68 -11.10 -25.41
CA LEU A 640 8.58 -10.16 -25.18
C LEU A 640 7.79 -10.50 -23.91
N GLY A 641 8.18 -11.54 -23.17
CA GLY A 641 7.44 -12.04 -22.01
C GLY A 641 6.22 -12.88 -22.35
N ILE A 642 6.02 -13.24 -23.62
CA ILE A 642 4.88 -14.04 -24.09
C ILE A 642 5.27 -15.51 -23.99
N VAL A 643 4.84 -16.17 -22.91
CA VAL A 643 5.18 -17.57 -22.63
C VAL A 643 3.97 -18.50 -22.71
N GLU A 644 2.74 -17.97 -22.63
CA GLU A 644 1.50 -18.75 -22.79
C GLU A 644 0.75 -18.40 -24.09
N LEU A 645 -0.11 -19.32 -24.54
CA LEU A 645 -0.96 -19.09 -25.71
C LEU A 645 -2.02 -18.02 -25.41
N VAL A 646 -2.54 -18.01 -24.18
CA VAL A 646 -3.52 -17.01 -23.72
C VAL A 646 -2.93 -15.61 -23.84
N ASP A 647 -1.73 -15.36 -23.30
CA ASP A 647 -1.03 -14.07 -23.41
C ASP A 647 -0.92 -13.59 -24.86
N LEU A 648 -0.53 -14.50 -25.77
CA LEU A 648 -0.42 -14.20 -27.20
C LEU A 648 -1.77 -13.76 -27.78
N LEU A 649 -2.85 -14.47 -27.44
CA LEU A 649 -4.18 -14.18 -27.94
C LEU A 649 -4.75 -12.88 -27.35
N GLU A 650 -4.54 -12.61 -26.05
CA GLU A 650 -4.99 -11.37 -25.41
C GLU A 650 -4.29 -10.14 -26.00
N LEU A 651 -2.96 -10.17 -26.13
CA LEU A 651 -2.21 -9.08 -26.74
C LEU A 651 -2.61 -8.83 -28.19
N VAL A 652 -3.03 -9.86 -28.92
CA VAL A 652 -3.54 -9.71 -30.29
C VAL A 652 -4.98 -9.19 -30.31
N ARG A 653 -5.84 -9.62 -29.39
CA ARG A 653 -7.21 -9.15 -29.20
C ARG A 653 -7.24 -7.65 -28.91
N ASP A 654 -6.33 -7.21 -28.03
CA ASP A 654 -6.26 -5.83 -27.56
C ASP A 654 -5.40 -4.94 -28.49
N ASN A 655 -4.89 -5.50 -29.59
CA ASN A 655 -3.98 -4.87 -30.56
C ASN A 655 -2.65 -4.34 -29.96
N GLU A 656 -2.21 -4.90 -28.83
CA GLU A 656 -0.94 -4.56 -28.18
C GLU A 656 0.29 -5.25 -28.80
N LEU A 657 0.09 -6.38 -29.49
CA LEU A 657 1.12 -7.04 -30.30
C LEU A 657 1.03 -6.60 -31.76
N SER A 658 2.00 -5.79 -32.19
CA SER A 658 2.07 -5.25 -33.56
C SER A 658 3.24 -5.85 -34.37
N VAL A 659 3.17 -5.70 -35.69
CA VAL A 659 4.27 -6.09 -36.60
C VAL A 659 5.55 -5.35 -36.19
N THR A 660 5.48 -4.05 -35.95
CA THR A 660 6.63 -3.22 -35.53
C THR A 660 7.25 -3.70 -34.23
N ARG A 661 6.45 -4.17 -33.27
CA ARG A 661 6.94 -4.73 -31.99
C ARG A 661 7.68 -6.05 -32.18
N LEU A 662 7.25 -6.87 -33.14
CA LEU A 662 7.92 -8.13 -33.51
C LEU A 662 9.17 -7.88 -34.35
N GLU A 663 9.15 -6.91 -35.27
CA GLU A 663 10.32 -6.47 -36.06
C GLU A 663 11.44 -5.96 -35.16
N ALA A 664 11.11 -5.23 -34.09
CA ALA A 664 12.08 -4.80 -33.07
C ALA A 664 12.80 -5.98 -32.36
N ARG A 665 12.30 -7.22 -32.54
CA ARG A 665 12.92 -8.47 -32.10
C ARG A 665 13.47 -9.31 -33.26
N ASN A 666 13.79 -8.66 -34.38
CA ASN A 666 14.31 -9.27 -35.61
C ASN A 666 13.37 -10.31 -36.25
N VAL A 667 12.06 -10.23 -35.99
CA VAL A 667 11.09 -11.08 -36.69
C VAL A 667 10.82 -10.48 -38.08
N GLN A 668 10.98 -11.28 -39.13
CA GLN A 668 10.66 -10.84 -40.49
C GLN A 668 9.19 -10.42 -40.59
N ILE A 669 8.90 -9.32 -41.30
CA ILE A 669 7.54 -8.76 -41.51
C ILE A 669 6.54 -9.84 -41.94
N GLY A 670 6.93 -10.72 -42.87
CA GLY A 670 6.08 -11.80 -43.35
C GLY A 670 5.69 -12.79 -42.23
N THR A 671 6.66 -13.18 -41.41
CA THR A 671 6.46 -14.08 -40.26
C THR A 671 5.64 -13.41 -39.16
N ALA A 672 5.88 -12.13 -38.88
CA ALA A 672 5.10 -11.33 -37.92
C ALA A 672 3.62 -11.22 -38.35
N ASN A 673 3.37 -10.89 -39.62
CA ASN A 673 2.01 -10.84 -40.16
C ASN A 673 1.31 -12.21 -40.13
N LYS A 674 2.06 -13.28 -40.42
CA LYS A 674 1.53 -14.65 -40.33
C LYS A 674 1.11 -14.98 -38.88
N LEU A 675 1.95 -14.67 -37.88
CA LEU A 675 1.60 -14.87 -36.46
C LEU A 675 0.30 -14.14 -36.10
N LEU A 676 0.21 -12.84 -36.37
CA LEU A 676 -0.96 -12.03 -36.02
C LEU A 676 -2.23 -12.54 -36.72
N ARG A 677 -2.12 -12.98 -37.98
CA ARG A 677 -3.24 -13.56 -38.72
C ARG A 677 -3.71 -14.88 -38.11
N GLU A 678 -2.80 -15.79 -37.77
CA GLU A 678 -3.16 -17.08 -37.15
C GLU A 678 -3.74 -16.91 -35.75
N ALA A 679 -3.21 -15.98 -34.94
CA ALA A 679 -3.73 -15.66 -33.63
C ALA A 679 -5.17 -15.09 -33.72
N ARG A 680 -5.42 -14.13 -34.62
CA ARG A 680 -6.78 -13.61 -34.90
C ARG A 680 -7.73 -14.70 -35.39
N GLY A 681 -7.25 -15.61 -36.24
CA GLY A 681 -8.04 -16.75 -36.69
C GLY A 681 -8.41 -17.71 -35.55
N THR A 682 -7.56 -17.83 -34.53
CA THR A 682 -7.82 -18.63 -33.32
C THR A 682 -8.89 -17.96 -32.45
N LEU A 683 -8.75 -16.66 -32.16
CA LEU A 683 -9.76 -15.85 -31.46
C LEU A 683 -11.15 -15.89 -32.13
N ALA A 684 -11.19 -15.82 -33.46
CA ALA A 684 -12.43 -15.88 -34.22
C ALA A 684 -13.14 -17.24 -34.08
N LYS A 685 -12.37 -18.34 -34.03
CA LYS A 685 -12.91 -19.69 -33.81
C LYS A 685 -13.46 -19.83 -32.40
N GLU A 686 -12.75 -19.36 -31.38
CA GLU A 686 -13.20 -19.39 -29.98
C GLU A 686 -14.52 -18.63 -29.81
N THR A 687 -14.59 -17.43 -30.39
CA THR A 687 -15.81 -16.60 -30.40
C THR A 687 -16.97 -17.30 -31.10
N ALA A 688 -16.71 -18.00 -32.21
CA ALA A 688 -17.73 -18.74 -32.96
C ALA A 688 -18.21 -20.02 -32.23
N THR A 689 -17.34 -20.71 -31.48
CA THR A 689 -17.74 -21.82 -30.60
C THR A 689 -18.56 -21.34 -29.40
N LEU A 690 -18.26 -20.15 -28.87
CA LEU A 690 -19.04 -19.54 -27.79
C LEU A 690 -20.39 -18.96 -28.29
N SER A 691 -20.51 -18.64 -29.58
CA SER A 691 -21.74 -18.09 -30.18
C SER A 691 -22.65 -19.13 -30.85
N MET A 692 -22.37 -20.44 -30.73
CA MET A 692 -23.35 -21.44 -31.16
C MET A 692 -24.58 -21.43 -30.26
N PRO A 693 -25.79 -21.34 -30.83
CA PRO A 693 -26.99 -21.10 -30.07
C PRO A 693 -27.47 -22.40 -29.42
N TRP A 694 -27.87 -22.31 -28.15
CA TRP A 694 -28.64 -23.34 -27.43
C TRP A 694 -30.01 -23.66 -28.10
N TYR A 695 -30.30 -23.12 -29.29
CA TYR A 695 -31.53 -23.33 -30.05
C TYR A 695 -31.62 -24.66 -30.81
N SER A 696 -30.54 -25.43 -30.94
CA SER A 696 -30.59 -26.71 -31.68
C SER A 696 -31.22 -27.88 -30.88
N ILE A 697 -31.54 -27.69 -29.60
CA ILE A 697 -32.22 -28.71 -28.78
C ILE A 697 -33.76 -28.63 -28.91
N LEU A 698 -34.32 -27.56 -29.49
CA LEU A 698 -35.78 -27.37 -29.60
C LEU A 698 -36.37 -27.65 -30.99
N SER A 699 -35.59 -28.14 -31.95
CA SER A 699 -36.07 -28.45 -33.32
C SER A 699 -36.16 -29.95 -33.63
N SER A 700 -36.49 -30.77 -32.62
CA SER A 700 -37.00 -32.14 -32.86
C SER A 700 -38.52 -32.10 -33.09
N PRO A 701 -39.06 -32.66 -34.19
CA PRO A 701 -40.49 -32.62 -34.52
C PRO A 701 -41.38 -33.54 -33.64
N LEU A 702 -40.93 -33.94 -32.44
CA LEU A 702 -41.66 -34.88 -31.57
C LEU A 702 -42.41 -34.23 -30.40
N ILE A 703 -42.44 -32.91 -30.27
CA ILE A 703 -43.13 -32.20 -29.17
C ILE A 703 -44.11 -31.15 -29.73
N VAL A 704 -45.13 -31.60 -30.46
CA VAL A 704 -46.24 -30.74 -30.96
C VAL A 704 -47.56 -31.04 -30.24
N ALA A 705 -47.55 -31.73 -29.10
CA ALA A 705 -48.80 -32.09 -28.39
C ALA A 705 -49.01 -31.45 -27.00
N GLY A 706 -48.22 -30.45 -26.59
CA GLY A 706 -48.21 -30.03 -25.16
C GLY A 706 -48.18 -28.54 -24.83
N ALA A 707 -48.28 -27.61 -25.78
CA ALA A 707 -48.04 -26.17 -25.51
C ALA A 707 -49.28 -25.27 -25.59
N GLY A 708 -50.49 -25.81 -25.41
CA GLY A 708 -51.74 -25.03 -25.39
C GLY A 708 -52.15 -24.50 -24.00
N ALA A 709 -51.61 -25.05 -22.91
CA ALA A 709 -52.15 -24.79 -21.57
C ALA A 709 -51.36 -23.75 -20.74
N VAL A 710 -50.11 -23.44 -21.09
CA VAL A 710 -49.25 -22.57 -20.26
C VAL A 710 -49.38 -21.08 -20.65
N GLY A 711 -49.67 -20.79 -21.92
CA GLY A 711 -49.86 -19.41 -22.40
C GLY A 711 -51.12 -18.72 -21.85
N ALA A 712 -52.18 -19.47 -21.57
CA ALA A 712 -53.43 -18.93 -21.03
C ALA A 712 -53.33 -18.60 -19.53
N LEU A 713 -52.45 -19.29 -18.78
CA LEU A 713 -52.30 -19.08 -17.34
C LEU A 713 -51.49 -17.81 -17.02
N LEU A 714 -50.49 -17.49 -17.85
CA LEU A 714 -49.66 -16.29 -17.70
C LEU A 714 -50.39 -15.01 -18.14
N ALA A 715 -51.27 -15.10 -19.14
CA ALA A 715 -52.13 -13.98 -19.54
C ALA A 715 -53.23 -13.65 -18.50
N ALA A 716 -53.74 -14.66 -17.78
CA ALA A 716 -54.72 -14.46 -16.72
C ALA A 716 -54.10 -13.84 -15.44
N LEU A 717 -52.85 -14.18 -15.10
CA LEU A 717 -52.15 -13.60 -13.94
C LEU A 717 -51.74 -12.14 -14.15
N LEU A 718 -51.48 -11.72 -15.38
CA LEU A 718 -51.15 -10.33 -15.72
C LEU A 718 -52.36 -9.38 -15.71
N ILE A 719 -53.58 -9.91 -15.88
CA ILE A 719 -54.81 -9.10 -15.86
C ILE A 719 -55.35 -8.90 -14.43
N SER A 720 -55.09 -9.85 -13.51
CA SER A 720 -55.45 -9.69 -12.09
C SER A 720 -54.49 -8.83 -11.26
N PHE A 721 -53.34 -8.43 -11.81
CA PHE A 721 -52.41 -7.50 -11.14
C PHE A 721 -52.57 -6.04 -11.58
N LEU A 722 -53.48 -5.77 -12.52
CA LEU A 722 -53.82 -4.43 -13.02
C LEU A 722 -55.33 -4.13 -12.91
N SER A 723 -55.99 -4.68 -11.88
CA SER A 723 -57.36 -4.32 -11.46
C SER A 723 -57.40 -4.00 -9.97
#